data_AF-A0A8C2W511-F1
#
_entry.id   AF-A0A8C2W511-F1
#
_cell.length_a   1.000
_cell.length_b   1.000
_cell.length_c   1.000
_cell.angle_alpha   90.00
_cell.angle_beta   90.00
_cell.angle_gamma   90.00
#
_symmetry.space_group_name_H-M   'P 1'
#
loop_
_entity.id
_entity.type
_entity.pdbx_description
1 polymer ?
#
loop_
_entity_poly.entity_id
_entity_poly.type
_entity_poly.pdbx_seq_one_letter_code
_entity_poly.pdbx_strand_id
1 'polypeptide(L)'
;MARGAACDSDARLLLGREALRPVPALLVPAVLLGAALGFGLGLWLGRRAGRLLLRHQKDDTQCLLKNLEPNAHSPSEADSPSSRRRKTETQIPQDEEPVEECEPPFNSSLTAFALKAKVIYPINQKFRPLADGSSNPSLHETLRPAALPHQPAGPSPSSSLGSLSPAEKGDCSSSCSSRSAASEDRLLCHAFLQVSSFPEVLACESADIDLCVYNLHLKDLQRLDTALRQEQHMMFIQIFKMCLLDLLPKKKSDDELHQKILSKQEHDLEELEKGLQAKLSNTEMLGTGDSGYITLADVEKKEREYSEQLTDHMEAFWKQMENIQNFLVDQFKCSSAKARQLMMTLTERMLVAEGLLRQSQDLQTLDTLQRTLGRVHMAKLVESLRMQIQEETKCHLAAMSRSLDLLTVQGMLSGQQKEDLLAQQHKAFWEEAEHFSREFVQHSKDLMQSSLARQAEGTAKLSLAHEEERRSLLAGSPLTSDPEEFLKALHEVLERQQLTQSDLEEEEEVRATEAAAALCQELYRSTMDTFQRLVDTLFLHTLPGVSGLPRTECKALRQEVQEDAARQLGHSDRFRRRQWGLLQELLEQDRQVRLEDSALSAVLQTQLREEQESTVRGVLGRLGGLTEESTQGVLQGQQLLLRCALRRLGLRSDALATLAQMRLSGKKRLLQELREQHALEQGASPCLDEHQWQLLKALEARVQEEAGRLEGEAQRTRMQLQQQLLAEAQDARQRLQGRLERAVGQALLLHSRNAATRSRAQDGDEFQRTLVETAADSVYVTRASVSRLAQAHYQRLRRAAQDHTERTLQQLETLHGERVDSYKLQKKQELGEPSSGSQAAGSAPQEVPQRLLSQQRRLWAQFTVHQRLRLDAQRQKAGALDQLEAQLEAQLQEAQQTFVTELAALTRVPLADHKPISEKSLRTKRKKPPPQERGDPGLPNDDHSASGSPSKRLSQQEGDAGDGDSSRKMLKKRSNL
;
A
#
# COMPACT_ATOMS: atom_id res chain seq x y z
N MET A 1 -58.81 -46.48 23.40
CA MET A 1 -58.73 -47.65 22.50
C MET A 1 -57.49 -47.41 21.63
N ALA A 2 -56.34 -48.10 21.75
CA ALA A 2 -56.07 -49.56 21.67
C ALA A 2 -56.31 -50.10 20.24
N ARG A 3 -55.36 -50.65 19.47
CA ARG A 3 -53.89 -50.96 19.59
C ARG A 3 -53.17 -50.44 18.30
N GLY A 4 -51.86 -50.53 17.98
CA GLY A 4 -50.62 -51.18 18.49
C GLY A 4 -49.86 -51.84 17.30
N ALA A 5 -48.54 -52.08 17.26
CA ALA A 5 -47.43 -51.91 18.22
C ALA A 5 -46.03 -52.07 17.54
N ALA A 6 -44.93 -51.73 18.24
CA ALA A 6 -43.50 -52.14 18.02
C ALA A 6 -42.77 -51.69 16.73
N CYS A 7 -41.43 -51.45 16.68
CA CYS A 7 -40.37 -51.39 17.70
C CYS A 7 -39.13 -50.59 17.17
N ASP A 8 -38.35 -49.96 18.09
CA ASP A 8 -36.88 -49.80 18.18
C ASP A 8 -35.99 -49.43 16.94
N SER A 9 -34.90 -48.63 17.02
CA SER A 9 -34.12 -48.04 18.15
C SER A 9 -33.31 -46.78 17.74
N ASP A 10 -32.73 -46.05 18.71
CA ASP A 10 -32.00 -44.77 18.55
C ASP A 10 -30.70 -44.78 17.71
N ALA A 11 -30.40 -43.62 17.10
CA ALA A 11 -29.05 -43.04 17.08
C ALA A 11 -29.13 -41.50 17.06
N ARG A 12 -28.64 -40.81 18.10
CA ARG A 12 -28.61 -39.34 18.19
C ARG A 12 -27.18 -38.81 18.11
N LEU A 13 -26.95 -37.70 17.39
CA LEU A 13 -25.69 -36.96 17.43
C LEU A 13 -25.88 -35.61 18.14
N LEU A 14 -25.34 -35.50 19.34
CA LEU A 14 -25.22 -34.25 20.10
C LEU A 14 -23.83 -33.65 19.84
N LEU A 15 -23.78 -32.50 19.15
CA LEU A 15 -22.57 -31.68 19.09
C LEU A 15 -22.48 -30.82 20.36
N GLY A 16 -21.45 -31.07 21.17
CA GLY A 16 -21.30 -30.48 22.51
C GLY A 16 -21.10 -28.98 22.49
N ARG A 17 -21.94 -28.26 23.23
CA ARG A 17 -21.78 -26.84 23.59
C ARG A 17 -21.16 -26.74 24.99
N GLU A 18 -20.56 -25.59 25.28
CA GLU A 18 -19.96 -25.19 26.57
C GLU A 18 -18.60 -25.80 26.96
N ALA A 19 -17.54 -25.02 26.72
CA ALA A 19 -16.33 -25.04 27.55
C ALA A 19 -15.55 -23.71 27.48
N LEU A 20 -16.21 -22.55 27.67
CA LEU A 20 -15.59 -21.25 28.00
C LEU A 20 -16.69 -20.23 28.38
N ARG A 21 -16.83 -19.90 29.68
CA ARG A 21 -17.73 -18.83 30.14
C ARG A 21 -17.00 -17.48 30.07
N PRO A 22 -17.55 -16.44 29.41
CA PRO A 22 -17.04 -15.08 29.59
C PRO A 22 -17.38 -14.58 31.00
N VAL A 23 -16.45 -13.89 31.66
CA VAL A 23 -16.69 -13.26 32.96
C VAL A 23 -17.46 -11.95 32.75
N PRO A 24 -18.73 -11.81 33.22
CA PRO A 24 -19.56 -10.66 32.89
C PRO A 24 -18.98 -9.31 33.32
N ALA A 25 -18.21 -9.31 34.42
CA ALA A 25 -17.58 -8.13 34.99
C ALA A 25 -16.53 -7.44 34.08
N LEU A 26 -16.02 -8.12 33.05
CA LEU A 26 -15.08 -7.53 32.09
C LEU A 26 -15.75 -7.05 30.79
N LEU A 27 -16.98 -7.50 30.50
CA LEU A 27 -17.69 -7.09 29.30
C LEU A 27 -18.10 -5.61 29.36
N VAL A 28 -18.57 -5.15 30.53
CA VAL A 28 -19.00 -3.75 30.72
C VAL A 28 -17.81 -2.77 30.62
N PRO A 29 -16.66 -3.00 31.30
CA PRO A 29 -15.45 -2.22 31.05
C PRO A 29 -14.98 -2.25 29.60
N ALA A 30 -14.98 -3.41 28.93
CA ALA A 30 -14.54 -3.51 27.53
C ALA A 30 -15.47 -2.75 26.56
N VAL A 31 -16.79 -2.80 26.77
CA VAL A 31 -17.77 -2.04 25.98
C VAL A 31 -17.69 -0.55 26.29
N LEU A 32 -17.46 -0.14 27.54
CA LEU A 32 -17.23 1.27 27.90
C LEU A 32 -15.91 1.81 27.35
N LEU A 33 -14.83 1.02 27.35
CA LEU A 33 -13.55 1.40 26.75
C LEU A 33 -13.65 1.48 25.23
N GLY A 34 -14.32 0.50 24.59
CA GLY A 34 -14.62 0.53 23.16
C GLY A 34 -15.51 1.69 22.75
N ALA A 35 -16.51 2.04 23.57
CA ALA A 35 -17.36 3.21 23.37
C ALA A 35 -16.59 4.52 23.60
N ALA A 36 -15.70 4.60 24.59
CA ALA A 36 -14.89 5.78 24.86
C ALA A 36 -13.81 6.02 23.79
N LEU A 37 -13.13 4.96 23.33
CA LEU A 37 -12.20 5.01 22.19
C LEU A 37 -12.94 5.32 20.88
N GLY A 38 -14.12 4.71 20.69
CA GLY A 38 -15.02 5.01 19.57
C GLY A 38 -15.55 6.44 19.56
N PHE A 39 -15.83 7.03 20.74
CA PHE A 39 -16.16 8.46 20.87
C PHE A 39 -14.92 9.35 20.72
N GLY A 40 -13.73 8.92 21.15
CA GLY A 40 -12.48 9.67 20.98
C GLY A 40 -12.11 9.80 19.50
N LEU A 41 -11.98 8.67 18.81
CA LEU A 41 -11.79 8.61 17.35
C LEU A 41 -12.98 9.26 16.62
N GLY A 42 -14.21 9.03 17.08
CA GLY A 42 -15.43 9.62 16.52
C GLY A 42 -15.51 11.14 16.64
N LEU A 43 -15.02 11.75 17.73
CA LEU A 43 -14.90 13.21 17.85
C LEU A 43 -13.68 13.76 17.12
N TRP A 44 -12.59 12.99 16.98
CA TRP A 44 -11.39 13.45 16.27
C TRP A 44 -11.63 13.45 14.76
N LEU A 45 -12.07 12.32 14.20
CA LEU A 45 -12.59 12.21 12.83
C LEU A 45 -13.79 13.14 12.65
N GLY A 46 -14.73 13.19 13.61
CA GLY A 46 -15.87 14.09 13.59
C GLY A 46 -15.51 15.58 13.64
N ARG A 47 -14.32 15.95 14.13
CA ARG A 47 -13.78 17.33 14.05
C ARG A 47 -13.02 17.60 12.75
N ARG A 48 -12.62 16.59 11.97
CA ARG A 48 -12.09 16.78 10.60
C ARG A 48 -13.18 16.70 9.56
N ALA A 49 -14.00 15.64 9.56
CA ALA A 49 -15.24 15.58 8.81
C ALA A 49 -16.17 16.77 9.16
N GLY A 50 -16.32 17.12 10.43
CA GLY A 50 -17.07 18.33 10.86
C GLY A 50 -16.36 19.66 10.65
N ARG A 51 -15.21 19.70 9.98
CA ARG A 51 -14.62 20.93 9.40
C ARG A 51 -14.69 20.90 7.88
N LEU A 52 -14.34 19.79 7.23
CA LEU A 52 -14.46 19.62 5.78
C LEU A 52 -15.93 19.63 5.31
N LEU A 53 -16.78 18.75 5.85
CA LEU A 53 -18.21 18.69 5.52
C LEU A 53 -18.95 19.96 5.98
N LEU A 54 -18.56 20.55 7.11
CA LEU A 54 -19.18 21.79 7.59
C LEU A 54 -18.76 23.00 6.75
N ARG A 55 -17.52 23.11 6.28
CA ARG A 55 -17.09 24.18 5.36
C ARG A 55 -17.69 23.98 3.96
N HIS A 56 -17.67 22.74 3.45
CA HIS A 56 -18.29 22.34 2.18
C HIS A 56 -19.83 22.56 2.14
N GLN A 57 -20.51 22.47 3.28
CA GLN A 57 -21.97 22.69 3.38
C GLN A 57 -22.36 24.11 3.85
N LYS A 58 -21.47 24.86 4.53
CA LYS A 58 -21.84 26.13 5.17
C LYS A 58 -21.26 27.38 4.50
N ASP A 59 -20.13 27.28 3.81
CA ASP A 59 -19.48 28.44 3.18
C ASP A 59 -19.32 28.28 1.65
N ASP A 60 -19.73 29.33 0.96
CA ASP A 60 -19.27 29.85 -0.34
C ASP A 60 -19.42 29.08 -1.67
N THR A 61 -19.84 27.81 -1.71
CA THR A 61 -20.39 27.27 -2.99
C THR A 61 -21.60 28.07 -3.47
N GLN A 62 -22.45 28.53 -2.54
CA GLN A 62 -23.55 29.45 -2.85
C GLN A 62 -23.10 30.89 -3.07
N CYS A 63 -22.07 31.40 -2.40
CA CYS A 63 -21.67 32.81 -2.54
C CYS A 63 -20.94 33.06 -3.86
N LEU A 64 -20.07 32.14 -4.29
CA LEU A 64 -19.43 32.22 -5.60
C LEU A 64 -20.44 32.09 -6.75
N LEU A 65 -21.49 31.28 -6.59
CA LEU A 65 -22.58 31.18 -7.59
C LEU A 65 -23.64 32.29 -7.51
N LYS A 66 -23.78 33.02 -6.38
CA LYS A 66 -24.70 34.16 -6.25
C LYS A 66 -24.27 35.38 -7.08
N ASN A 67 -22.98 35.48 -7.41
CA ASN A 67 -22.46 36.55 -8.27
C ASN A 67 -22.90 36.44 -9.75
N LEU A 68 -23.72 35.44 -10.10
CA LEU A 68 -24.36 35.27 -11.42
C LEU A 68 -25.78 35.86 -11.49
N GLU A 69 -26.30 36.51 -10.45
CA GLU A 69 -27.60 37.21 -10.49
C GLU A 69 -27.44 38.70 -10.86
N PRO A 70 -27.94 39.16 -12.03
CA PRO A 70 -28.07 40.58 -12.32
C PRO A 70 -29.08 41.22 -11.37
N ASN A 71 -28.65 42.22 -10.60
CA ASN A 71 -29.46 42.83 -9.54
C ASN A 71 -30.59 43.71 -10.10
N ALA A 72 -31.76 43.11 -10.30
CA ALA A 72 -32.98 43.78 -10.76
C ALA A 72 -34.06 43.76 -9.67
N HIS A 73 -34.41 44.94 -9.13
CA HIS A 73 -35.48 45.06 -8.16
C HIS A 73 -36.86 44.80 -8.80
N SER A 74 -37.65 43.93 -8.17
CA SER A 74 -39.03 43.59 -8.55
C SER A 74 -39.98 44.80 -8.51
N PRO A 75 -41.16 44.67 -9.13
CA PRO A 75 -42.34 44.64 -8.27
C PRO A 75 -43.19 43.37 -8.41
N SER A 76 -43.87 43.07 -7.30
CA SER A 76 -44.82 41.98 -7.08
C SER A 76 -45.96 41.89 -8.09
N GLU A 77 -46.37 40.65 -8.40
CA GLU A 77 -47.79 40.29 -8.35
C GLU A 77 -47.94 38.90 -7.69
N ALA A 78 -49.13 38.53 -7.25
CA ALA A 78 -49.35 37.38 -6.35
C ALA A 78 -50.47 36.46 -6.84
N ASP A 79 -50.32 35.13 -6.65
CA ASP A 79 -51.12 34.43 -5.63
C ASP A 79 -50.66 32.98 -5.36
N SER A 80 -51.25 32.35 -4.34
CA SER A 80 -50.96 31.00 -3.81
C SER A 80 -52.05 29.97 -4.26
N PRO A 81 -52.08 28.66 -3.86
CA PRO A 81 -51.26 27.95 -2.87
C PRO A 81 -50.81 26.50 -3.18
N SER A 82 -50.08 25.93 -2.21
CA SER A 82 -49.62 24.55 -2.03
C SER A 82 -50.61 23.40 -2.31
N SER A 83 -50.05 22.20 -2.56
CA SER A 83 -50.63 20.94 -2.06
C SER A 83 -49.59 20.03 -1.36
N ARG A 84 -50.05 18.98 -0.66
CA ARG A 84 -49.24 18.05 0.18
C ARG A 84 -49.52 16.59 -0.22
N ARG A 85 -48.64 15.67 0.24
CA ARG A 85 -48.76 14.18 0.26
C ARG A 85 -48.32 13.50 -1.05
N ARG A 86 -47.80 12.25 -1.05
CA ARG A 86 -47.34 11.34 0.06
C ARG A 86 -46.37 10.29 -0.51
N LYS A 87 -45.54 9.70 0.34
CA LYS A 87 -44.92 8.37 0.09
C LYS A 87 -45.96 7.26 0.28
N THR A 88 -45.91 6.21 -0.54
CA THR A 88 -46.41 4.85 -0.26
C THR A 88 -45.61 3.83 -1.11
N GLU A 89 -45.01 2.83 -0.48
CA GLU A 89 -44.53 1.59 -1.13
C GLU A 89 -45.67 0.54 -1.13
N THR A 90 -45.66 -0.46 -2.03
CA THR A 90 -46.14 -1.86 -1.82
C THR A 90 -45.84 -2.72 -3.07
N GLN A 91 -45.99 -4.04 -2.96
CA GLN A 91 -45.37 -5.11 -3.77
C GLN A 91 -46.32 -5.77 -4.81
N ILE A 92 -45.77 -6.83 -5.43
CA ILE A 92 -46.26 -7.74 -6.50
C ILE A 92 -47.52 -8.55 -6.10
N PRO A 93 -48.32 -9.03 -7.08
CA PRO A 93 -48.80 -10.42 -7.09
C PRO A 93 -48.44 -11.20 -8.38
N GLN A 94 -48.50 -12.54 -8.32
CA GLN A 94 -48.19 -13.49 -9.42
C GLN A 94 -49.49 -14.08 -10.06
N ASP A 95 -49.29 -15.13 -10.88
CA ASP A 95 -50.25 -16.13 -11.43
C ASP A 95 -50.64 -15.90 -12.91
N GLU A 96 -50.72 -16.91 -13.80
CA GLU A 96 -50.25 -18.33 -13.77
C GLU A 96 -50.00 -18.83 -15.21
N GLU A 97 -49.53 -20.08 -15.39
CA GLU A 97 -49.18 -20.70 -16.71
C GLU A 97 -50.36 -21.49 -17.33
N PRO A 98 -50.33 -21.98 -18.61
CA PRO A 98 -49.71 -23.30 -18.84
C PRO A 98 -49.12 -23.62 -20.25
N VAL A 99 -48.31 -24.69 -20.24
CA VAL A 99 -47.67 -25.52 -21.30
C VAL A 99 -48.61 -26.07 -22.41
N GLU A 100 -48.07 -26.29 -23.63
CA GLU A 100 -48.31 -27.51 -24.44
C GLU A 100 -47.05 -27.89 -25.30
N GLU A 101 -46.92 -29.15 -25.73
CA GLU A 101 -45.67 -29.78 -26.20
C GLU A 101 -45.67 -30.20 -27.69
N CYS A 102 -44.47 -30.35 -28.30
CA CYS A 102 -44.16 -31.47 -29.22
C CYS A 102 -42.64 -31.59 -29.53
N GLU A 103 -42.16 -32.81 -29.79
CA GLU A 103 -40.71 -33.16 -29.87
C GLU A 103 -40.27 -33.66 -31.30
N PRO A 104 -39.19 -34.44 -31.55
CA PRO A 104 -38.17 -34.06 -32.54
C PRO A 104 -38.07 -35.01 -33.75
N PRO A 105 -37.00 -34.91 -34.56
CA PRO A 105 -36.24 -36.14 -34.80
C PRO A 105 -34.69 -36.01 -34.77
N PHE A 106 -34.04 -37.16 -34.58
CA PHE A 106 -32.59 -37.37 -34.50
C PHE A 106 -31.87 -37.27 -35.87
N ASN A 107 -30.56 -36.92 -35.86
CA ASN A 107 -29.50 -37.93 -36.06
C ASN A 107 -28.06 -37.43 -35.88
N SER A 108 -27.16 -38.36 -35.54
CA SER A 108 -25.75 -38.12 -35.22
C SER A 108 -24.82 -39.07 -35.98
N SER A 109 -23.74 -38.57 -36.61
CA SER A 109 -22.51 -39.36 -36.88
C SER A 109 -21.42 -38.56 -37.61
N LEU A 110 -20.52 -37.86 -36.90
CA LEU A 110 -19.27 -37.36 -37.53
C LEU A 110 -18.13 -37.07 -36.55
N THR A 111 -18.41 -36.55 -35.35
CA THR A 111 -17.41 -36.22 -34.32
C THR A 111 -16.82 -37.44 -33.58
N ALA A 112 -17.39 -38.64 -33.73
CA ALA A 112 -17.02 -39.83 -32.96
C ALA A 112 -15.72 -40.53 -33.41
N PHE A 113 -15.17 -40.22 -34.60
CA PHE A 113 -14.05 -40.96 -35.18
C PHE A 113 -12.66 -40.36 -34.90
N ALA A 114 -12.57 -39.05 -34.63
CA ALA A 114 -11.30 -38.31 -34.59
C ALA A 114 -10.47 -38.48 -33.29
N LEU A 115 -11.04 -39.00 -32.21
CA LEU A 115 -10.43 -38.98 -30.86
C LEU A 115 -9.54 -40.21 -30.52
N LYS A 116 -9.12 -41.01 -31.51
CA LYS A 116 -8.25 -42.19 -31.30
C LYS A 116 -7.10 -42.33 -32.32
N ALA A 117 -6.33 -41.27 -32.54
CA ALA A 117 -5.03 -41.36 -33.21
C ALA A 117 -3.96 -40.60 -32.40
N LYS A 118 -2.98 -41.33 -31.85
CA LYS A 118 -1.85 -40.76 -31.08
C LYS A 118 -0.55 -41.05 -31.83
N VAL A 119 -0.15 -40.13 -32.72
CA VAL A 119 1.06 -40.26 -33.54
C VAL A 119 2.01 -39.11 -33.22
N ILE A 120 3.25 -39.46 -32.87
CA ILE A 120 4.38 -38.55 -32.67
C ILE A 120 5.44 -38.95 -33.69
N TYR A 121 5.98 -38.02 -34.47
CA TYR A 121 7.32 -38.13 -35.10
C TYR A 121 7.80 -36.73 -35.58
N PRO A 122 9.08 -36.53 -35.99
CA PRO A 122 9.87 -35.48 -35.35
C PRO A 122 10.37 -34.38 -36.30
N ILE A 123 11.11 -33.43 -35.73
CA ILE A 123 11.91 -32.43 -36.43
C ILE A 123 12.82 -33.11 -37.46
N ASN A 124 12.82 -32.63 -38.70
CA ASN A 124 14.02 -32.70 -39.54
C ASN A 124 14.13 -31.53 -40.51
N GLN A 125 15.36 -31.28 -40.97
CA GLN A 125 15.75 -30.07 -41.69
C GLN A 125 15.54 -30.20 -43.20
N LYS A 126 15.17 -29.10 -43.86
CA LYS A 126 15.84 -28.49 -45.06
C LYS A 126 14.84 -27.67 -45.88
N PHE A 127 15.01 -26.34 -45.89
CA PHE A 127 15.04 -25.52 -47.11
C PHE A 127 15.57 -24.12 -46.79
N ARG A 128 16.77 -23.82 -47.27
CA ARG A 128 17.31 -22.47 -47.50
C ARG A 128 17.75 -22.41 -48.97
N PRO A 129 17.47 -21.32 -49.69
CA PRO A 129 18.41 -20.76 -50.66
C PRO A 129 19.49 -19.94 -49.94
N LEU A 130 20.65 -19.77 -50.57
CA LEU A 130 21.79 -19.02 -50.02
C LEU A 130 22.10 -17.78 -50.86
N ALA A 131 22.24 -16.65 -50.18
CA ALA A 131 23.13 -15.51 -50.44
C ALA A 131 23.11 -14.70 -49.13
N ASP A 132 24.20 -14.41 -48.42
CA ASP A 132 25.46 -13.73 -48.80
C ASP A 132 25.22 -12.31 -49.35
N GLY A 133 25.67 -11.25 -48.67
CA GLY A 133 26.33 -11.24 -47.36
C GLY A 133 26.79 -9.87 -46.86
N SER A 134 27.28 -9.85 -45.62
CA SER A 134 28.26 -8.92 -45.04
C SER A 134 28.12 -7.38 -45.23
N SER A 135 28.01 -6.73 -44.06
CA SER A 135 28.81 -5.55 -43.64
C SER A 135 28.55 -4.15 -44.23
N ASN A 136 28.15 -3.28 -43.29
CA ASN A 136 28.70 -1.96 -42.97
C ASN A 136 27.92 -0.69 -43.40
N PRO A 137 27.97 0.36 -42.55
CA PRO A 137 27.04 1.48 -42.61
C PRO A 137 27.53 2.63 -43.49
N SER A 138 26.58 3.42 -44.00
CA SER A 138 26.83 4.77 -44.49
C SER A 138 26.13 5.78 -43.58
N LEU A 139 26.91 6.73 -43.05
CA LEU A 139 26.40 7.94 -42.45
C LEU A 139 25.72 8.78 -43.53
N HIS A 140 24.46 9.14 -43.32
CA HIS A 140 23.92 10.38 -43.86
C HIS A 140 23.00 11.03 -42.84
N GLU A 141 23.60 11.87 -42.00
CA GLU A 141 22.87 12.94 -41.33
C GLU A 141 22.20 13.81 -42.41
N THR A 142 20.89 13.69 -42.53
CA THR A 142 20.06 14.71 -43.17
C THR A 142 18.94 15.06 -42.22
N LEU A 143 19.18 16.12 -41.44
CA LEU A 143 18.23 16.72 -40.53
C LEU A 143 16.94 17.06 -41.29
N ARG A 144 15.89 16.26 -41.09
CA ARG A 144 14.51 16.74 -41.17
C ARG A 144 14.07 17.05 -39.74
N PRO A 145 13.78 18.31 -39.40
CA PRO A 145 13.28 18.65 -38.08
C PRO A 145 12.02 17.84 -37.74
N ALA A 146 11.92 17.41 -36.48
CA ALA A 146 10.61 17.05 -35.93
C ALA A 146 9.69 18.28 -36.02
N ALA A 147 8.40 18.06 -36.28
CA ALA A 147 7.44 19.15 -36.29
C ALA A 147 7.34 19.72 -34.86
N LEU A 148 7.66 21.01 -34.71
CA LEU A 148 7.53 21.72 -33.44
C LEU A 148 6.04 21.83 -33.06
N PRO A 149 5.68 21.74 -31.76
CA PRO A 149 4.41 22.25 -31.31
C PRO A 149 4.35 23.77 -31.55
N HIS A 150 3.16 24.28 -31.85
CA HIS A 150 2.85 25.69 -32.15
C HIS A 150 3.45 26.26 -33.46
N GLN A 151 2.76 26.03 -34.58
CA GLN A 151 2.53 27.09 -35.57
C GLN A 151 1.01 27.22 -35.85
N PRO A 152 0.50 28.44 -36.10
CA PRO A 152 -0.94 28.69 -36.16
C PRO A 152 -1.55 28.31 -37.52
N ALA A 153 -2.60 27.51 -37.50
CA ALA A 153 -3.53 27.38 -38.63
C ALA A 153 -4.59 28.49 -38.54
N GLY A 154 -4.76 29.27 -39.61
CA GLY A 154 -5.80 30.30 -39.71
C GLY A 154 -7.22 29.71 -39.79
N PRO A 155 -8.27 30.55 -39.62
CA PRO A 155 -9.59 30.08 -39.18
C PRO A 155 -10.58 29.73 -40.30
N SER A 156 -11.67 29.06 -39.86
CA SER A 156 -13.00 28.96 -40.49
C SER A 156 -13.20 27.99 -41.67
N PRO A 157 -14.45 27.48 -41.90
CA PRO A 157 -15.62 27.37 -41.01
C PRO A 157 -16.21 25.94 -40.95
N SER A 158 -17.48 25.81 -40.55
CA SER A 158 -18.17 24.58 -40.13
C SER A 158 -18.85 23.74 -41.23
N SER A 159 -19.32 22.56 -40.80
CA SER A 159 -20.58 21.89 -41.19
C SER A 159 -20.84 21.50 -42.66
N SER A 160 -20.95 20.18 -42.94
CA SER A 160 -22.24 19.55 -43.31
C SER A 160 -22.16 18.02 -43.26
N LEU A 161 -23.30 17.36 -43.04
CA LEU A 161 -23.51 15.95 -43.38
C LEU A 161 -23.86 15.79 -44.86
N GLY A 162 -23.65 14.59 -45.40
CA GLY A 162 -24.42 14.05 -46.52
C GLY A 162 -23.96 14.36 -47.95
N SER A 163 -23.26 13.41 -48.57
CA SER A 163 -23.40 13.07 -50.00
C SER A 163 -22.84 11.68 -50.28
N LEU A 164 -23.61 10.86 -51.01
CA LEU A 164 -23.20 9.55 -51.53
C LEU A 164 -23.08 9.60 -53.07
N SER A 165 -22.60 8.51 -53.66
CA SER A 165 -22.46 8.22 -55.10
C SER A 165 -21.08 8.59 -55.72
N PRO A 166 -20.69 8.02 -56.89
CA PRO A 166 -19.91 6.79 -56.80
C PRO A 166 -18.68 6.70 -57.73
N ALA A 167 -17.71 5.90 -57.27
CA ALA A 167 -16.76 5.08 -58.04
C ALA A 167 -16.20 5.63 -59.38
N GLU A 168 -14.92 6.01 -59.35
CA GLU A 168 -14.02 5.72 -60.48
C GLU A 168 -12.67 5.18 -59.97
N LYS A 169 -11.94 4.45 -60.83
CA LYS A 169 -10.84 3.55 -60.40
C LYS A 169 -9.47 4.21 -60.47
N GLY A 170 -8.64 3.96 -59.45
CA GLY A 170 -7.22 4.34 -59.43
C GLY A 170 -6.43 3.42 -58.50
N ASP A 171 -5.97 2.29 -59.02
CA ASP A 171 -5.28 1.26 -58.22
C ASP A 171 -3.88 1.73 -57.80
N CYS A 172 -3.75 2.18 -56.55
CA CYS A 172 -2.47 2.38 -55.86
C CYS A 172 -2.56 1.78 -54.45
N SER A 173 -2.01 0.57 -54.29
CA SER A 173 -2.09 -0.29 -53.10
C SER A 173 -1.39 0.29 -51.87
N SER A 174 -1.97 1.33 -51.29
CA SER A 174 -1.63 1.84 -49.96
C SER A 174 -2.34 1.00 -48.90
N SER A 175 -1.57 0.23 -48.13
CA SER A 175 -2.10 -0.74 -47.15
C SER A 175 -2.57 -0.07 -45.84
N CYS A 176 -3.50 0.88 -45.96
CA CYS A 176 -4.19 1.53 -44.85
C CYS A 176 -5.59 0.92 -44.69
N SER A 177 -5.66 -0.34 -44.25
CA SER A 177 -6.87 -0.82 -43.60
C SER A 177 -7.13 0.04 -42.36
N SER A 178 -8.39 0.40 -42.15
CA SER A 178 -8.86 1.32 -41.11
C SER A 178 -8.45 0.86 -39.71
N ARG A 179 -7.31 1.36 -39.22
CA ARG A 179 -6.90 1.19 -37.82
C ARG A 179 -7.77 2.07 -36.93
N SER A 180 -8.27 1.47 -35.84
CA SER A 180 -9.09 2.13 -34.82
C SER A 180 -8.49 3.46 -34.37
N ALA A 181 -9.33 4.47 -34.13
CA ALA A 181 -8.93 5.71 -33.47
C ALA A 181 -8.49 5.49 -32.00
N ALA A 182 -8.85 4.34 -31.41
CA ALA A 182 -8.54 3.96 -30.03
C ALA A 182 -7.44 2.86 -29.99
N SER A 183 -6.21 3.21 -30.37
CA SER A 183 -5.01 2.40 -30.10
C SER A 183 -4.32 2.87 -28.82
N GLU A 184 -4.07 1.97 -27.86
CA GLU A 184 -3.42 2.28 -26.57
C GLU A 184 -2.06 3.00 -26.75
N ASP A 185 -1.31 2.63 -27.79
CA ASP A 185 -0.06 3.27 -28.23
C ASP A 185 -0.11 4.81 -28.31
N ARG A 186 -1.27 5.39 -28.67
CA ARG A 186 -1.42 6.85 -28.80
C ARG A 186 -1.50 7.57 -27.45
N LEU A 187 -2.06 6.93 -26.42
CA LEU A 187 -2.14 7.51 -25.08
C LEU A 187 -0.80 7.43 -24.34
N LEU A 188 -0.03 6.37 -24.58
CA LEU A 188 1.34 6.25 -24.06
C LEU A 188 2.29 7.30 -24.64
N CYS A 189 2.09 7.69 -25.90
CA CYS A 189 2.82 8.76 -26.58
C CYS A 189 2.21 10.17 -26.42
N HIS A 190 1.10 10.33 -25.69
CA HIS A 190 0.53 11.66 -25.44
C HIS A 190 1.40 12.42 -24.43
N ALA A 191 1.80 13.64 -24.78
CA ALA A 191 2.66 14.49 -23.98
C ALA A 191 1.83 15.62 -23.35
N PHE A 192 1.91 15.74 -22.03
CA PHE A 192 1.16 16.72 -21.23
C PHE A 192 2.11 17.59 -20.40
N LEU A 193 1.65 18.76 -19.93
CA LEU A 193 2.51 19.74 -19.26
C LEU A 193 3.17 19.18 -17.98
N GLN A 194 4.49 19.33 -17.84
CA GLN A 194 5.23 18.88 -16.66
C GLN A 194 5.11 19.90 -15.50
N VAL A 195 3.95 19.91 -14.86
CA VAL A 195 3.62 20.80 -13.74
C VAL A 195 4.43 20.49 -12.46
N SER A 196 4.90 21.53 -11.75
CA SER A 196 5.64 21.45 -10.48
C SER A 196 4.77 21.63 -9.23
N SER A 197 3.71 22.44 -9.31
CA SER A 197 2.82 22.83 -8.21
C SER A 197 1.36 22.96 -8.66
N PHE A 198 0.39 22.81 -7.74
CA PHE A 198 -1.03 22.89 -8.11
C PHE A 198 -1.46 24.25 -8.74
N PRO A 199 -0.97 25.43 -8.30
CA PRO A 199 -1.30 26.71 -8.95
C PRO A 199 -1.01 26.76 -10.46
N GLU A 200 -0.07 25.97 -10.97
CA GLU A 200 0.20 25.87 -12.42
C GLU A 200 -0.92 25.18 -13.19
N VAL A 201 -1.61 24.20 -12.58
CA VAL A 201 -2.75 23.50 -13.18
C VAL A 201 -3.89 24.47 -13.48
N LEU A 202 -4.09 25.48 -12.64
CA LEU A 202 -5.16 26.49 -12.81
C LEU A 202 -4.98 27.33 -14.09
N ALA A 203 -3.74 27.45 -14.59
CA ALA A 203 -3.40 28.16 -15.82
C ALA A 203 -3.40 27.27 -17.08
N CYS A 204 -3.36 25.94 -16.94
CA CYS A 204 -3.32 24.98 -18.05
C CYS A 204 -4.53 25.06 -19.00
N GLU A 205 -4.41 24.43 -20.17
CA GLU A 205 -5.54 24.18 -21.07
C GLU A 205 -6.31 22.91 -20.68
N SER A 206 -7.59 22.86 -21.08
CA SER A 206 -8.58 21.83 -20.69
C SER A 206 -8.12 20.38 -20.89
N ALA A 207 -7.33 20.13 -21.94
CA ALA A 207 -6.99 18.80 -22.42
C ALA A 207 -6.12 17.96 -21.46
N ASP A 208 -5.36 18.58 -20.56
CA ASP A 208 -4.33 17.89 -19.77
C ASP A 208 -4.48 18.02 -18.24
N ILE A 209 -5.47 18.79 -17.74
CA ILE A 209 -5.69 19.04 -16.31
C ILE A 209 -5.66 17.76 -15.47
N ASP A 210 -6.38 16.71 -15.90
CA ASP A 210 -6.51 15.46 -15.16
C ASP A 210 -5.16 14.71 -15.07
N LEU A 211 -4.35 14.74 -16.13
CA LEU A 211 -3.01 14.16 -16.17
C LEU A 211 -2.02 14.96 -15.29
N CYS A 212 -2.11 16.29 -15.31
CA CYS A 212 -1.31 17.16 -14.44
C CYS A 212 -1.60 16.92 -12.95
N VAL A 213 -2.88 16.81 -12.57
CA VAL A 213 -3.27 16.55 -11.17
C VAL A 213 -2.86 15.15 -10.71
N TYR A 214 -2.95 14.13 -11.56
CA TYR A 214 -2.46 12.79 -11.22
C TYR A 214 -0.91 12.68 -11.20
N ASN A 215 -0.20 13.45 -12.02
CA ASN A 215 1.26 13.59 -11.92
C ASN A 215 1.68 14.24 -10.58
N LEU A 216 0.97 15.30 -10.15
CA LEU A 216 1.15 15.88 -8.81
C LEU A 216 0.85 14.89 -7.68
N HIS A 217 -0.16 14.02 -7.81
CA HIS A 217 -0.43 12.98 -6.82
C HIS A 217 0.74 11.99 -6.68
N LEU A 218 1.35 11.55 -7.80
CA LEU A 218 2.54 10.69 -7.76
C LEU A 218 3.71 11.39 -7.04
N LYS A 219 3.94 12.67 -7.32
CA LYS A 219 4.95 13.48 -6.61
C LYS A 219 4.67 13.59 -5.10
N ASP A 220 3.41 13.70 -4.70
CA ASP A 220 3.03 13.70 -3.27
C ASP A 220 3.23 12.34 -2.61
N LEU A 221 3.02 11.22 -3.31
CA LEU A 221 3.40 9.89 -2.81
C LEU A 221 4.92 9.73 -2.66
N GLN A 222 5.72 10.27 -3.58
CA GLN A 222 7.20 10.28 -3.48
C GLN A 222 7.70 11.16 -2.33
N ARG A 223 7.04 12.31 -2.07
CA ARG A 223 7.28 13.17 -0.91
C ARG A 223 6.96 12.44 0.40
N LEU A 224 5.80 11.77 0.46
CA LEU A 224 5.36 10.98 1.61
C LEU A 224 6.34 9.82 1.92
N ASP A 225 6.79 9.07 0.91
CA ASP A 225 7.81 8.03 1.10
C ASP A 225 9.11 8.61 1.68
N THR A 226 9.51 9.78 1.20
CA THR A 226 10.73 10.47 1.65
C THR A 226 10.62 10.95 3.10
N ALA A 227 9.48 11.51 3.49
CA ALA A 227 9.20 11.86 4.89
C ALA A 227 9.20 10.62 5.79
N LEU A 228 8.49 9.56 5.41
CA LEU A 228 8.42 8.30 6.17
C LEU A 228 9.77 7.59 6.29
N ARG A 229 10.69 7.75 5.33
CA ARG A 229 12.09 7.28 5.44
C ARG A 229 12.92 8.12 6.40
N GLN A 230 12.81 9.45 6.35
CA GLN A 230 13.49 10.34 7.31
C GLN A 230 13.02 10.07 8.75
N GLU A 231 11.73 9.82 8.94
CA GLU A 231 11.15 9.42 10.22
C GLU A 231 11.63 8.03 10.65
N GLN A 232 11.68 7.05 9.75
CA GLN A 232 12.26 5.74 10.03
C GLN A 232 13.72 5.83 10.50
N HIS A 233 14.53 6.68 9.86
CA HIS A 233 15.92 6.95 10.27
C HIS A 233 15.98 7.61 11.66
N MET A 234 15.14 8.62 11.92
CA MET A 234 15.06 9.30 13.22
C MET A 234 14.63 8.35 14.35
N MET A 235 13.56 7.57 14.14
CA MET A 235 13.08 6.57 15.11
C MET A 235 14.15 5.51 15.36
N PHE A 236 14.81 5.00 14.33
CA PHE A 236 15.91 4.04 14.46
C PHE A 236 17.06 4.59 15.33
N ILE A 237 17.51 5.83 15.10
CA ILE A 237 18.59 6.43 15.91
C ILE A 237 18.18 6.57 17.38
N GLN A 238 16.95 7.02 17.69
CA GLN A 238 16.50 7.09 19.09
C GLN A 238 16.33 5.69 19.72
N ILE A 239 15.83 4.70 18.98
CA ILE A 239 15.73 3.31 19.44
C ILE A 239 17.12 2.74 19.75
N PHE A 240 18.07 2.91 18.83
CA PHE A 240 19.44 2.42 18.99
C PHE A 240 20.14 3.09 20.18
N LYS A 241 19.95 4.41 20.36
CA LYS A 241 20.41 5.16 21.53
C LYS A 241 19.84 4.63 22.85
N MET A 242 18.54 4.30 22.91
CA MET A 242 17.95 3.63 24.08
C MET A 242 18.56 2.25 24.31
N CYS A 243 18.60 1.38 23.28
CA CYS A 243 19.15 0.03 23.36
C CYS A 243 20.64 -0.02 23.78
N LEU A 244 21.44 0.99 23.41
CA LEU A 244 22.81 1.14 23.88
C LEU A 244 22.84 1.43 25.40
N LEU A 245 22.09 2.42 25.86
CA LEU A 245 22.09 2.85 27.26
C LEU A 245 21.54 1.78 28.22
N ASP A 246 20.55 0.99 27.76
CA ASP A 246 20.00 -0.16 28.49
C ASP A 246 21.05 -1.25 28.78
N LEU A 247 22.06 -1.40 27.90
CA LEU A 247 23.00 -2.53 27.91
C LEU A 247 24.45 -2.13 28.22
N LEU A 248 24.78 -0.85 28.08
CA LEU A 248 26.09 -0.22 28.33
C LEU A 248 25.92 1.01 29.25
N PRO A 249 25.55 0.80 30.54
CA PRO A 249 25.28 1.92 31.46
C PRO A 249 26.51 2.83 31.63
N LYS A 250 26.28 4.14 31.43
CA LYS A 250 27.32 5.18 31.34
C LYS A 250 28.32 5.19 32.51
N LYS A 251 29.61 5.08 32.19
CA LYS A 251 30.72 5.61 33.00
C LYS A 251 31.29 6.86 32.33
N LYS A 252 32.13 7.61 33.06
CA LYS A 252 32.75 8.87 32.58
C LYS A 252 33.60 8.73 31.30
N SER A 253 34.05 7.52 30.96
CA SER A 253 34.76 7.17 29.73
C SER A 253 33.85 6.77 28.57
N ASP A 254 32.59 6.45 28.87
CA ASP A 254 31.73 5.70 27.95
C ASP A 254 30.84 6.63 27.14
N ASP A 255 30.65 7.88 27.56
CA ASP A 255 29.89 8.90 26.82
C ASP A 255 30.52 9.20 25.44
N GLU A 256 31.85 9.34 25.37
CA GLU A 256 32.57 9.51 24.09
C GLU A 256 32.40 8.28 23.17
N LEU A 257 32.37 7.07 23.75
CA LEU A 257 32.16 5.83 23.01
C LEU A 257 30.73 5.72 22.48
N HIS A 258 29.72 6.07 23.29
CA HIS A 258 28.32 6.14 22.86
C HIS A 258 28.14 7.16 21.73
N GLN A 259 28.70 8.36 21.88
CA GLN A 259 28.61 9.40 20.86
C GLN A 259 29.28 8.95 19.55
N LYS A 260 30.43 8.29 19.61
CA LYS A 260 31.15 7.75 18.44
C LYS A 260 30.42 6.58 17.76
N ILE A 261 29.69 5.76 18.52
CA ILE A 261 28.84 4.68 17.99
C ILE A 261 27.62 5.27 17.25
N LEU A 262 26.95 6.26 17.87
CA LEU A 262 25.79 6.93 17.31
C LEU A 262 26.15 7.74 16.06
N SER A 263 27.17 8.60 16.14
CA SER A 263 27.59 9.46 15.02
C SER A 263 28.01 8.66 13.78
N LYS A 264 28.52 7.43 13.95
CA LYS A 264 28.77 6.55 12.81
C LYS A 264 27.46 6.02 12.21
N GLN A 265 26.47 5.62 13.02
CA GLN A 265 25.18 5.16 12.45
C GLN A 265 24.39 6.30 11.80
N GLU A 266 24.47 7.51 12.33
CA GLU A 266 23.94 8.72 11.70
C GLU A 266 24.61 8.96 10.33
N HIS A 267 25.96 8.91 10.28
CA HIS A 267 26.72 9.07 9.03
C HIS A 267 26.48 7.94 8.01
N ASP A 268 26.46 6.67 8.44
CA ASP A 268 26.17 5.50 7.60
C ASP A 268 24.77 5.62 6.95
N LEU A 269 23.77 6.15 7.68
CA LEU A 269 22.43 6.43 7.13
C LEU A 269 22.42 7.62 6.16
N GLU A 270 23.15 8.69 6.46
CA GLU A 270 23.28 9.83 5.56
C GLU A 270 23.90 9.42 4.22
N GLU A 271 24.93 8.56 4.22
CA GLU A 271 25.53 8.04 2.98
C GLU A 271 24.53 7.17 2.20
N LEU A 272 23.74 6.34 2.89
CA LEU A 272 22.70 5.52 2.27
C LEU A 272 21.57 6.37 1.63
N GLU A 273 21.20 7.47 2.27
CA GLU A 273 20.20 8.41 1.75
C GLU A 273 20.73 9.21 0.55
N LYS A 274 21.94 9.79 0.66
CA LYS A 274 22.63 10.48 -0.44
C LYS A 274 22.85 9.55 -1.63
N GLY A 275 23.16 8.27 -1.38
CA GLY A 275 23.32 7.22 -2.39
C GLY A 275 22.02 6.77 -3.07
N LEU A 276 20.85 7.04 -2.49
CA LEU A 276 19.55 6.92 -3.17
C LEU A 276 19.26 8.18 -3.99
N GLN A 277 19.37 9.36 -3.38
CA GLN A 277 19.08 10.64 -4.05
C GLN A 277 19.92 10.84 -5.32
N ALA A 278 21.22 10.50 -5.28
CA ALA A 278 22.08 10.55 -6.46
C ALA A 278 21.62 9.62 -7.60
N LYS A 279 21.04 8.45 -7.31
CA LYS A 279 20.50 7.55 -8.34
C LYS A 279 19.20 8.09 -8.94
N LEU A 280 18.34 8.68 -8.11
CA LEU A 280 17.09 9.29 -8.54
C LEU A 280 17.35 10.47 -9.49
N SER A 281 18.21 11.41 -9.11
CA SER A 281 18.56 12.54 -9.98
C SER A 281 19.28 12.11 -11.27
N ASN A 282 20.06 11.02 -11.25
CA ASN A 282 20.62 10.44 -12.47
C ASN A 282 19.54 9.87 -13.40
N THR A 283 18.49 9.23 -12.87
CA THR A 283 17.30 8.81 -13.66
C THR A 283 16.56 10.02 -14.24
N GLU A 284 16.42 11.12 -13.49
CA GLU A 284 15.77 12.34 -13.99
C GLU A 284 16.55 12.97 -15.16
N MET A 285 17.88 13.05 -15.05
CA MET A 285 18.79 13.57 -16.10
C MET A 285 18.90 12.68 -17.35
N LEU A 286 18.38 11.44 -17.31
CA LEU A 286 18.27 10.56 -18.49
C LEU A 286 16.91 10.65 -19.20
N GLY A 287 15.99 11.50 -18.73
CA GLY A 287 14.81 11.92 -19.50
C GLY A 287 15.20 12.82 -20.67
N THR A 288 14.39 12.85 -21.75
CA THR A 288 14.74 13.54 -23.00
C THR A 288 14.56 15.06 -22.94
N GLY A 289 15.44 15.74 -22.22
CA GLY A 289 15.72 17.18 -22.34
C GLY A 289 14.74 18.13 -21.66
N ASP A 290 15.02 19.44 -21.79
CA ASP A 290 14.27 20.55 -21.17
C ASP A 290 12.90 20.83 -21.83
N SER A 291 12.18 19.81 -22.27
CA SER A 291 10.79 19.98 -22.69
C SER A 291 9.90 20.15 -21.45
N GLY A 292 9.15 21.26 -21.39
CA GLY A 292 8.11 21.48 -20.37
C GLY A 292 6.92 20.51 -20.43
N TYR A 293 7.04 19.41 -21.16
CA TYR A 293 6.04 18.37 -21.39
C TYR A 293 6.66 16.99 -21.12
N ILE A 294 5.85 16.05 -20.65
CA ILE A 294 6.24 14.68 -20.31
C ILE A 294 5.21 13.68 -20.86
N THR A 295 5.64 12.50 -21.32
CA THR A 295 4.70 11.46 -21.78
C THR A 295 4.24 10.55 -20.64
N LEU A 296 3.07 9.90 -20.81
CA LEU A 296 2.62 8.87 -19.86
C LEU A 296 3.62 7.70 -19.75
N ALA A 297 4.25 7.31 -20.87
CA ALA A 297 5.28 6.27 -20.86
C ALA A 297 6.52 6.65 -20.01
N ASP A 298 6.94 7.92 -20.03
CA ASP A 298 8.04 8.40 -19.19
C ASP A 298 7.68 8.39 -17.71
N VAL A 299 6.44 8.73 -17.35
CA VAL A 299 5.93 8.66 -15.97
C VAL A 299 5.89 7.21 -15.49
N GLU A 300 5.33 6.28 -16.27
CA GLU A 300 5.31 4.85 -15.93
C GLU A 300 6.72 4.26 -15.77
N LYS A 301 7.67 4.68 -16.60
CA LYS A 301 9.08 4.29 -16.49
C LYS A 301 9.71 4.84 -15.22
N LYS A 302 9.57 6.14 -14.93
CA LYS A 302 10.10 6.78 -13.71
C LYS A 302 9.55 6.14 -12.44
N GLU A 303 8.24 5.87 -12.38
CA GLU A 303 7.61 5.17 -11.26
C GLU A 303 8.10 3.72 -11.07
N ARG A 304 8.47 3.03 -12.17
CA ARG A 304 9.06 1.70 -12.09
C ARG A 304 10.49 1.73 -11.55
N GLU A 305 11.34 2.58 -12.13
CA GLU A 305 12.72 2.76 -11.68
C GLU A 305 12.78 3.25 -10.22
N TYR A 306 11.84 4.09 -9.81
CA TYR A 306 11.65 4.50 -8.41
C TYR A 306 11.36 3.28 -7.51
N SER A 307 10.38 2.44 -7.82
CA SER A 307 10.05 1.21 -7.06
C SER A 307 11.26 0.27 -6.91
N GLU A 308 12.02 0.09 -7.98
CA GLU A 308 13.23 -0.76 -8.01
C GLU A 308 14.34 -0.18 -7.12
N GLN A 309 14.66 1.12 -7.25
CA GLN A 309 15.66 1.80 -6.41
C GLN A 309 15.25 1.84 -4.94
N LEU A 310 13.96 2.06 -4.64
CA LEU A 310 13.40 2.01 -3.30
C LEU A 310 13.51 0.61 -2.65
N THR A 311 13.38 -0.46 -3.44
CA THR A 311 13.54 -1.84 -2.97
C THR A 311 14.99 -2.16 -2.62
N ASP A 312 15.94 -1.69 -3.43
CA ASP A 312 17.38 -1.85 -3.17
C ASP A 312 17.86 -1.00 -1.98
N HIS A 313 17.39 0.24 -1.84
CA HIS A 313 17.67 1.08 -0.66
C HIS A 313 17.13 0.44 0.63
N MET A 314 15.90 -0.10 0.60
CA MET A 314 15.35 -0.88 1.71
C MET A 314 16.28 -2.06 2.05
N GLU A 315 16.75 -2.83 1.06
CA GLU A 315 17.66 -3.95 1.31
C GLU A 315 19.01 -3.49 1.90
N ALA A 316 19.49 -2.30 1.54
CA ALA A 316 20.72 -1.72 2.08
C ALA A 316 20.56 -1.24 3.54
N PHE A 317 19.43 -0.60 3.91
CA PHE A 317 19.11 -0.25 5.30
C PHE A 317 19.15 -1.48 6.22
N TRP A 318 18.59 -2.62 5.79
CA TRP A 318 18.64 -3.87 6.56
C TRP A 318 20.05 -4.44 6.68
N LYS A 319 20.91 -4.29 5.65
CA LYS A 319 22.34 -4.68 5.75
C LYS A 319 23.08 -3.81 6.77
N GLN A 320 22.80 -2.52 6.82
CA GLN A 320 23.35 -1.64 7.85
C GLN A 320 22.93 -2.08 9.25
N MET A 321 21.64 -2.34 9.47
CA MET A 321 21.14 -2.82 10.76
C MET A 321 21.80 -4.16 11.17
N GLU A 322 21.90 -5.14 10.28
CA GLU A 322 22.59 -6.41 10.53
C GLU A 322 24.09 -6.20 10.87
N ASN A 323 24.76 -5.24 10.23
CA ASN A 323 26.18 -4.95 10.43
C ASN A 323 26.51 -4.33 11.81
N ILE A 324 25.53 -3.78 12.54
CA ILE A 324 25.73 -3.23 13.90
C ILE A 324 26.34 -4.30 14.83
N GLN A 325 25.93 -5.56 14.70
CA GLN A 325 26.45 -6.63 15.55
C GLN A 325 27.96 -6.84 15.36
N ASN A 326 28.42 -6.85 14.10
CA ASN A 326 29.83 -7.00 13.75
C ASN A 326 30.63 -5.77 14.21
N PHE A 327 30.10 -4.57 13.94
CA PHE A 327 30.69 -3.30 14.37
C PHE A 327 30.93 -3.22 15.89
N LEU A 328 29.94 -3.59 16.70
CA LEU A 328 30.06 -3.60 18.16
C LEU A 328 31.08 -4.64 18.68
N VAL A 329 31.14 -5.82 18.07
CA VAL A 329 32.06 -6.89 18.46
C VAL A 329 33.50 -6.58 18.02
N ASP A 330 33.70 -6.24 16.75
CA ASP A 330 35.04 -6.12 16.15
C ASP A 330 35.73 -4.80 16.51
N GLN A 331 35.00 -3.67 16.47
CA GLN A 331 35.59 -2.36 16.67
C GLN A 331 35.50 -1.88 18.13
N PHE A 332 34.43 -2.24 18.84
CA PHE A 332 34.19 -1.81 20.24
C PHE A 332 34.40 -2.92 21.28
N LYS A 333 34.82 -4.13 20.85
CA LYS A 333 35.12 -5.29 21.71
C LYS A 333 33.97 -5.67 22.64
N CYS A 334 32.72 -5.38 22.25
CA CYS A 334 31.54 -5.78 23.01
C CYS A 334 31.42 -7.31 23.01
N SER A 335 31.07 -7.89 24.16
CA SER A 335 30.83 -9.34 24.24
C SER A 335 29.70 -9.75 23.28
N SER A 336 29.89 -10.82 22.51
CA SER A 336 28.92 -11.31 21.51
C SER A 336 27.51 -11.52 22.09
N ALA A 337 27.39 -11.89 23.37
CA ALA A 337 26.11 -12.00 24.07
C ALA A 337 25.38 -10.64 24.18
N LYS A 338 26.05 -9.59 24.70
CA LYS A 338 25.49 -8.23 24.76
C LYS A 338 25.14 -7.67 23.38
N ALA A 339 26.00 -7.87 22.39
CA ALA A 339 25.74 -7.42 21.02
C ALA A 339 24.48 -8.10 20.43
N ARG A 340 24.28 -9.40 20.69
CA ARG A 340 23.08 -10.13 20.28
C ARG A 340 21.82 -9.66 21.00
N GLN A 341 21.90 -9.44 22.32
CA GLN A 341 20.80 -8.90 23.12
C GLN A 341 20.37 -7.50 22.64
N LEU A 342 21.35 -6.66 22.28
CA LEU A 342 21.09 -5.35 21.67
C LEU A 342 20.34 -5.50 20.34
N MET A 343 20.79 -6.40 19.45
CA MET A 343 20.12 -6.63 18.17
C MET A 343 18.68 -7.14 18.32
N MET A 344 18.39 -8.00 19.31
CA MET A 344 17.02 -8.45 19.57
C MET A 344 16.14 -7.29 20.04
N THR A 345 16.59 -6.53 21.04
CA THR A 345 15.85 -5.37 21.60
C THR A 345 15.63 -4.28 20.54
N LEU A 346 16.63 -4.01 19.71
CA LEU A 346 16.55 -3.10 18.55
C LEU A 346 15.51 -3.59 17.53
N THR A 347 15.54 -4.87 17.16
CA THR A 347 14.60 -5.46 16.19
C THR A 347 13.16 -5.40 16.70
N GLU A 348 12.95 -5.68 17.99
CA GLU A 348 11.64 -5.65 18.64
C GLU A 348 11.05 -4.24 18.70
N ARG A 349 11.83 -3.24 19.12
CA ARG A 349 11.40 -1.83 19.12
C ARG A 349 11.19 -1.29 17.69
N MET A 350 12.01 -1.71 16.71
CA MET A 350 11.80 -1.38 15.30
C MET A 350 10.53 -2.03 14.72
N LEU A 351 10.11 -3.21 15.21
CA LEU A 351 8.85 -3.84 14.80
C LEU A 351 7.63 -3.00 15.21
N VAL A 352 7.71 -2.33 16.37
CA VAL A 352 6.69 -1.35 16.82
C VAL A 352 6.73 -0.09 15.96
N ALA A 353 7.92 0.50 15.77
CA ALA A 353 8.08 1.71 14.95
C ALA A 353 7.58 1.53 13.50
N GLU A 354 7.89 0.39 12.88
CA GLU A 354 7.40 0.05 11.53
C GLU A 354 5.87 -0.11 11.48
N GLY A 355 5.24 -0.55 12.58
CA GLY A 355 3.77 -0.57 12.71
C GLY A 355 3.16 0.83 12.75
N LEU A 356 3.81 1.76 13.44
CA LEU A 356 3.39 3.17 13.51
C LEU A 356 3.60 3.89 12.16
N LEU A 357 4.76 3.71 11.53
CA LEU A 357 5.04 4.23 10.18
C LEU A 357 4.04 3.74 9.13
N ARG A 358 3.54 2.50 9.27
CA ARG A 358 2.48 1.97 8.41
C ARG A 358 1.12 2.63 8.68
N GLN A 359 0.79 2.94 9.93
CA GLN A 359 -0.45 3.63 10.29
C GLN A 359 -0.48 5.08 9.78
N SER A 360 0.60 5.84 9.96
CA SER A 360 0.76 7.17 9.34
C SER A 360 0.64 7.07 7.82
N GLN A 361 1.31 6.10 7.17
CA GLN A 361 1.19 5.94 5.72
C GLN A 361 -0.25 5.73 5.26
N ASP A 362 -1.00 4.81 5.86
CA ASP A 362 -2.38 4.49 5.46
C ASP A 362 -3.36 5.66 5.70
N LEU A 363 -3.05 6.55 6.65
CA LEU A 363 -3.80 7.79 6.86
C LEU A 363 -3.40 8.88 5.84
N GLN A 364 -2.10 9.02 5.55
CA GLN A 364 -1.59 10.05 4.64
C GLN A 364 -1.89 9.75 3.17
N THR A 365 -1.93 8.48 2.72
CA THR A 365 -2.35 8.17 1.33
C THR A 365 -3.84 8.39 1.10
N LEU A 366 -4.67 8.25 2.14
CA LEU A 366 -6.08 8.65 2.10
C LEU A 366 -6.23 10.18 2.03
N ASP A 367 -5.39 10.92 2.75
CA ASP A 367 -5.37 12.38 2.74
C ASP A 367 -4.90 12.95 1.40
N THR A 368 -3.78 12.46 0.85
CA THR A 368 -3.30 12.87 -0.49
C THR A 368 -4.30 12.51 -1.58
N LEU A 369 -5.02 11.38 -1.48
CA LEU A 369 -6.11 11.04 -2.39
C LEU A 369 -7.25 12.07 -2.31
N GLN A 370 -7.70 12.43 -1.10
CA GLN A 370 -8.77 13.41 -0.93
C GLN A 370 -8.36 14.78 -1.47
N ARG A 371 -7.14 15.23 -1.18
CA ARG A 371 -6.57 16.48 -1.69
C ARG A 371 -6.49 16.48 -3.22
N THR A 372 -6.09 15.36 -3.83
CA THR A 372 -6.06 15.18 -5.30
C THR A 372 -7.45 15.25 -5.93
N LEU A 373 -8.49 14.67 -5.33
CA LEU A 373 -9.87 14.85 -5.80
C LEU A 373 -10.34 16.32 -5.66
N GLY A 374 -9.95 16.98 -4.57
CA GLY A 374 -10.13 18.43 -4.39
C GLY A 374 -9.44 19.27 -5.47
N ARG A 375 -8.20 18.93 -5.84
CA ARG A 375 -7.45 19.59 -6.92
C ARG A 375 -8.14 19.45 -8.28
N VAL A 376 -8.66 18.27 -8.63
CA VAL A 376 -9.45 18.12 -9.88
C VAL A 376 -10.68 19.03 -9.82
N HIS A 377 -11.45 18.99 -8.72
CA HIS A 377 -12.63 19.82 -8.51
C HIS A 377 -12.34 21.33 -8.63
N MET A 378 -11.26 21.81 -7.99
CA MET A 378 -10.82 23.21 -8.03
C MET A 378 -10.32 23.64 -9.42
N ALA A 379 -9.55 22.80 -10.12
CA ALA A 379 -9.11 23.07 -11.48
C ALA A 379 -10.29 23.12 -12.47
N LYS A 380 -11.24 22.17 -12.36
CA LYS A 380 -12.47 22.16 -13.17
C LYS A 380 -13.40 23.35 -12.87
N LEU A 381 -13.41 23.87 -11.63
CA LEU A 381 -14.11 25.12 -11.31
C LEU A 381 -13.51 26.30 -12.07
N VAL A 382 -12.19 26.51 -12.00
CA VAL A 382 -11.49 27.60 -12.70
C VAL A 382 -11.59 27.46 -14.23
N GLU A 383 -11.51 26.24 -14.75
CA GLU A 383 -11.80 25.94 -16.17
C GLU A 383 -13.21 26.38 -16.56
N SER A 384 -14.24 26.03 -15.78
CA SER A 384 -15.63 26.42 -16.08
C SER A 384 -15.86 27.94 -16.07
N LEU A 385 -15.16 28.68 -15.20
CA LEU A 385 -15.17 30.15 -15.17
C LEU A 385 -14.47 30.75 -16.40
N ARG A 386 -13.32 30.19 -16.82
CA ARG A 386 -12.61 30.61 -18.02
C ARG A 386 -13.41 30.33 -19.29
N MET A 387 -14.11 29.20 -19.35
CA MET A 387 -14.95 28.82 -20.50
C MET A 387 -16.24 29.65 -20.60
N GLN A 388 -16.71 30.28 -19.52
CA GLN A 388 -17.91 31.11 -19.55
C GLN A 388 -17.82 32.20 -20.63
N ILE A 389 -16.67 32.85 -20.82
CA ILE A 389 -16.57 33.95 -21.80
C ILE A 389 -16.88 33.49 -23.24
N GLN A 390 -16.54 32.24 -23.58
CA GLN A 390 -16.83 31.69 -24.90
C GLN A 390 -18.33 31.43 -25.08
N GLU A 391 -19.06 31.14 -23.99
CA GLU A 391 -20.51 31.00 -24.00
C GLU A 391 -21.22 32.37 -24.13
N GLU A 392 -20.72 33.40 -23.44
CA GLU A 392 -21.19 34.79 -23.63
C GLU A 392 -21.04 35.22 -25.09
N THR A 393 -19.85 35.03 -25.67
CA THR A 393 -19.55 35.32 -27.08
C THR A 393 -20.54 34.63 -28.03
N LYS A 394 -20.79 33.33 -27.83
CA LYS A 394 -21.75 32.58 -28.65
C LYS A 394 -23.17 33.11 -28.49
N CYS A 395 -23.61 33.42 -27.27
CA CYS A 395 -24.97 33.93 -27.00
C CYS A 395 -25.19 35.31 -27.60
N HIS A 396 -24.27 36.25 -27.40
CA HIS A 396 -24.38 37.60 -27.98
C HIS A 396 -24.35 37.58 -29.51
N LEU A 397 -23.43 36.84 -30.14
CA LEU A 397 -23.36 36.76 -31.60
C LEU A 397 -24.59 36.06 -32.21
N ALA A 398 -25.14 35.03 -31.54
CA ALA A 398 -26.37 34.38 -31.99
C ALA A 398 -27.60 35.30 -31.90
N ALA A 399 -27.71 36.11 -30.84
CA ALA A 399 -28.77 37.11 -30.71
C ALA A 399 -28.63 38.24 -31.75
N MET A 400 -27.40 38.72 -32.00
CA MET A 400 -27.12 39.67 -33.08
C MET A 400 -27.49 39.12 -34.46
N SER A 401 -27.16 37.86 -34.78
CA SER A 401 -27.55 37.26 -36.06
C SER A 401 -29.06 37.25 -36.21
N ARG A 402 -29.84 36.78 -35.22
CA ARG A 402 -31.31 36.77 -35.31
C ARG A 402 -31.89 38.15 -35.61
N SER A 403 -31.38 39.19 -34.96
CA SER A 403 -31.85 40.57 -35.20
C SER A 403 -31.49 41.07 -36.60
N LEU A 404 -30.25 40.85 -37.07
CA LEU A 404 -29.84 41.24 -38.42
C LEU A 404 -30.54 40.40 -39.51
N ASP A 405 -30.80 39.12 -39.26
CA ASP A 405 -31.61 38.24 -40.11
C ASP A 405 -33.05 38.77 -40.26
N LEU A 406 -33.70 39.17 -39.17
CA LEU A 406 -35.04 39.80 -39.23
C LEU A 406 -35.03 41.09 -40.06
N LEU A 407 -34.00 41.93 -39.92
CA LEU A 407 -33.87 43.15 -40.73
C LEU A 407 -33.59 42.85 -42.21
N THR A 408 -32.86 41.79 -42.54
CA THR A 408 -32.67 41.33 -43.92
C THR A 408 -33.99 40.80 -44.51
N VAL A 409 -34.77 40.02 -43.75
CA VAL A 409 -36.09 39.52 -44.17
C VAL A 409 -37.10 40.66 -44.36
N GLN A 410 -37.00 41.73 -43.55
CA GLN A 410 -37.80 42.95 -43.71
C GLN A 410 -37.33 43.86 -44.87
N GLY A 411 -36.21 43.53 -45.53
CA GLY A 411 -35.64 44.34 -46.61
C GLY A 411 -34.91 45.61 -46.16
N MET A 412 -34.66 45.78 -44.85
CA MET A 412 -33.98 46.93 -44.26
C MET A 412 -32.45 46.81 -44.29
N LEU A 413 -31.92 45.63 -44.65
CA LEU A 413 -30.51 45.36 -44.91
C LEU A 413 -30.38 44.44 -46.13
N SER A 414 -29.35 44.64 -46.95
CA SER A 414 -28.95 43.64 -47.95
C SER A 414 -28.23 42.45 -47.30
N GLY A 415 -28.25 41.29 -47.96
CA GLY A 415 -27.52 40.10 -47.47
C GLY A 415 -26.03 40.35 -47.29
N GLN A 416 -25.40 41.10 -48.21
CA GLN A 416 -23.99 41.47 -48.10
C GLN A 416 -23.74 42.43 -46.92
N GLN A 417 -24.60 43.41 -46.68
CA GLN A 417 -24.50 44.29 -45.51
C GLN A 417 -24.64 43.51 -44.19
N LYS A 418 -25.53 42.50 -44.15
CA LYS A 418 -25.67 41.59 -43.01
C LYS A 418 -24.40 40.78 -42.77
N GLU A 419 -23.82 40.21 -43.83
CA GLU A 419 -22.59 39.41 -43.78
C GLU A 419 -21.37 40.25 -43.35
N ASP A 420 -21.19 41.45 -43.91
CA ASP A 420 -20.12 42.39 -43.55
C ASP A 420 -20.21 42.79 -42.05
N LEU A 421 -21.43 43.14 -41.57
CA LEU A 421 -21.67 43.48 -40.17
C LEU A 421 -21.41 42.29 -39.24
N LEU A 422 -21.89 41.09 -39.57
CA LEU A 422 -21.64 39.90 -38.76
C LEU A 422 -20.16 39.50 -38.74
N ALA A 423 -19.46 39.57 -39.88
CA ALA A 423 -18.03 39.31 -39.93
C ALA A 423 -17.24 40.28 -39.03
N GLN A 424 -17.62 41.57 -39.01
CA GLN A 424 -17.03 42.57 -38.12
C GLN A 424 -17.29 42.25 -36.64
N GLN A 425 -18.53 41.88 -36.25
CA GLN A 425 -18.85 41.56 -34.86
C GLN A 425 -18.22 40.24 -34.41
N HIS A 426 -18.30 39.17 -35.21
CA HIS A 426 -17.63 37.90 -34.93
C HIS A 426 -16.15 38.12 -34.67
N LYS A 427 -15.47 38.90 -35.52
CA LYS A 427 -14.07 39.25 -35.32
C LYS A 427 -13.86 39.96 -33.97
N ALA A 428 -14.57 41.05 -33.71
CA ALA A 428 -14.37 41.86 -32.50
C ALA A 428 -14.63 41.10 -31.20
N PHE A 429 -15.70 40.30 -31.13
CA PHE A 429 -16.03 39.50 -29.94
C PHE A 429 -15.03 38.35 -29.70
N TRP A 430 -14.52 37.69 -30.74
CA TRP A 430 -13.53 36.63 -30.58
C TRP A 430 -12.11 37.17 -30.30
N GLU A 431 -11.69 38.29 -30.90
CA GLU A 431 -10.42 38.96 -30.55
C GLU A 431 -10.36 39.35 -29.06
N GLU A 432 -11.50 39.78 -28.52
CA GLU A 432 -11.69 40.14 -27.11
C GLU A 432 -11.77 38.90 -26.18
N ALA A 433 -12.47 37.83 -26.58
CA ALA A 433 -12.47 36.57 -25.80
C ALA A 433 -11.09 35.89 -25.75
N GLU A 434 -10.29 36.04 -26.82
CA GLU A 434 -8.87 35.70 -26.79
C GLU A 434 -8.06 36.68 -25.91
N HIS A 435 -8.42 37.97 -25.84
CA HIS A 435 -7.75 38.95 -24.98
C HIS A 435 -7.89 38.55 -23.50
N PHE A 436 -9.11 38.29 -23.04
CA PHE A 436 -9.40 37.71 -21.72
C PHE A 436 -8.52 36.47 -21.45
N SER A 437 -8.42 35.56 -22.42
CA SER A 437 -7.68 34.31 -22.28
C SER A 437 -6.16 34.55 -22.15
N ARG A 438 -5.61 35.50 -22.91
CA ARG A 438 -4.20 35.93 -22.84
C ARG A 438 -3.90 36.65 -21.53
N GLU A 439 -4.75 37.58 -21.10
CA GLU A 439 -4.59 38.32 -19.85
C GLU A 439 -4.68 37.40 -18.62
N PHE A 440 -5.59 36.43 -18.61
CA PHE A 440 -5.67 35.44 -17.54
C PHE A 440 -4.36 34.65 -17.43
N VAL A 441 -3.86 34.09 -18.53
CA VAL A 441 -2.60 33.31 -18.57
C VAL A 441 -1.37 34.16 -18.27
N GLN A 442 -1.44 35.49 -18.41
CA GLN A 442 -0.40 36.41 -17.98
C GLN A 442 -0.46 36.64 -16.46
N HIS A 443 -1.57 37.17 -15.94
CA HIS A 443 -1.71 37.51 -14.51
C HIS A 443 -1.67 36.26 -13.60
N SER A 444 -2.06 35.09 -14.09
CA SER A 444 -1.91 33.83 -13.35
C SER A 444 -0.44 33.46 -13.10
N LYS A 445 0.52 33.96 -13.88
CA LYS A 445 1.96 33.72 -13.63
C LYS A 445 2.48 34.49 -12.42
N ASP A 446 2.02 35.71 -12.25
CA ASP A 446 2.35 36.53 -11.08
C ASP A 446 1.63 35.96 -9.83
N LEU A 447 0.40 35.47 -10.00
CA LEU A 447 -0.32 34.73 -8.96
C LEU A 447 0.45 33.48 -8.50
N MET A 448 0.90 32.63 -9.45
CA MET A 448 1.70 31.43 -9.16
C MET A 448 2.97 31.78 -8.37
N GLN A 449 3.73 32.78 -8.81
CA GLN A 449 4.94 33.22 -8.11
C GLN A 449 4.62 33.71 -6.69
N SER A 450 3.52 34.46 -6.50
CA SER A 450 3.07 34.89 -5.16
C SER A 450 2.69 33.71 -4.26
N SER A 451 2.15 32.63 -4.83
CA SER A 451 1.70 31.45 -4.09
C SER A 451 2.88 30.57 -3.68
N LEU A 452 3.84 30.36 -4.59
CA LEU A 452 5.08 29.64 -4.31
C LEU A 452 5.93 30.36 -3.26
N ALA A 453 6.00 31.70 -3.31
CA ALA A 453 6.68 32.50 -2.29
C ALA A 453 6.04 32.36 -0.90
N ARG A 454 4.70 32.43 -0.80
CA ARG A 454 3.96 32.20 0.44
C ARG A 454 4.14 30.78 0.98
N GLN A 455 4.04 29.77 0.11
CA GLN A 455 4.25 28.37 0.49
C GLN A 455 5.67 28.13 1.01
N ALA A 456 6.70 28.72 0.38
CA ALA A 456 8.08 28.67 0.86
C ALA A 456 8.27 29.37 2.22
N GLU A 457 7.63 30.53 2.43
CA GLU A 457 7.68 31.23 3.73
C GLU A 457 6.96 30.46 4.84
N GLY A 458 5.78 29.90 4.54
CA GLY A 458 4.99 29.09 5.48
C GLY A 458 5.69 27.79 5.87
N THR A 459 6.21 27.04 4.90
CA THR A 459 6.96 25.80 5.15
C THR A 459 8.28 26.06 5.90
N ALA A 460 8.98 27.17 5.64
CA ALA A 460 10.16 27.56 6.42
C ALA A 460 9.84 27.95 7.88
N LYS A 461 8.67 28.56 8.14
CA LYS A 461 8.21 28.82 9.52
C LYS A 461 7.81 27.53 10.23
N LEU A 462 7.09 26.62 9.55
CA LEU A 462 6.72 25.33 10.11
C LEU A 462 7.94 24.44 10.37
N SER A 463 8.93 24.38 9.49
CA SER A 463 10.12 23.53 9.70
C SER A 463 10.91 23.93 10.95
N LEU A 464 11.11 25.23 11.18
CA LEU A 464 11.72 25.74 12.41
C LEU A 464 10.92 25.37 13.66
N ALA A 465 9.59 25.53 13.64
CA ALA A 465 8.72 25.15 14.75
C ALA A 465 8.69 23.62 14.99
N HIS A 466 8.68 22.82 13.91
CA HIS A 466 8.73 21.36 13.96
C HIS A 466 10.06 20.86 14.53
N GLU A 467 11.18 21.48 14.17
CA GLU A 467 12.48 21.22 14.79
C GLU A 467 12.51 21.64 16.26
N GLU A 468 11.96 22.79 16.63
CA GLU A 468 11.89 23.23 18.04
C GLU A 468 11.06 22.28 18.89
N GLU A 469 9.90 21.83 18.40
CA GLU A 469 9.08 20.82 19.05
C GLU A 469 9.87 19.50 19.21
N ARG A 470 10.48 18.98 18.13
CA ARG A 470 11.34 17.77 18.15
C ARG A 470 12.47 17.91 19.18
N ARG A 471 13.20 19.03 19.15
CA ARG A 471 14.29 19.33 20.10
C ARG A 471 13.78 19.39 21.54
N SER A 472 12.60 19.96 21.79
CA SER A 472 12.00 20.04 23.13
C SER A 472 11.63 18.66 23.70
N LEU A 473 11.08 17.75 22.88
CA LEU A 473 10.70 16.40 23.28
C LEU A 473 11.91 15.51 23.55
N LEU A 474 12.92 15.59 22.67
CA LEU A 474 14.19 14.87 22.81
C LEU A 474 15.05 15.35 23.99
N ALA A 475 14.78 16.56 24.51
CA ALA A 475 15.40 17.10 25.72
C ALA A 475 14.53 16.88 26.99
N GLY A 476 13.20 16.90 26.85
CA GLY A 476 12.25 16.80 27.96
C GLY A 476 11.94 15.37 28.42
N SER A 477 12.12 14.37 27.55
CA SER A 477 11.97 12.96 27.93
C SER A 477 13.25 12.43 28.63
N PRO A 478 13.22 12.06 29.92
CA PRO A 478 14.28 11.25 30.49
C PRO A 478 14.25 9.85 29.87
N LEU A 479 15.42 9.32 29.50
CA LEU A 479 15.58 7.97 28.92
C LEU A 479 15.42 6.85 29.97
N THR A 480 14.44 7.02 30.87
CA THR A 480 13.98 6.07 31.89
C THR A 480 12.46 5.83 31.80
N SER A 481 11.78 6.49 30.85
CA SER A 481 10.38 6.25 30.48
C SER A 481 10.23 4.94 29.70
N ASP A 482 9.01 4.41 29.54
CA ASP A 482 8.78 3.23 28.71
C ASP A 482 9.18 3.54 27.23
N PRO A 483 10.08 2.75 26.61
CA PRO A 483 10.46 2.94 25.21
C PRO A 483 9.27 2.85 24.24
N GLU A 484 8.22 2.09 24.55
CA GLU A 484 7.02 2.08 23.71
C GLU A 484 6.19 3.36 23.85
N GLU A 485 6.03 3.89 25.06
CA GLU A 485 5.34 5.17 25.29
C GLU A 485 6.10 6.32 24.62
N PHE A 486 7.44 6.33 24.72
CA PHE A 486 8.27 7.29 24.00
C PHE A 486 8.11 7.20 22.47
N LEU A 487 8.05 5.99 21.89
CA LEU A 487 7.83 5.83 20.46
C LEU A 487 6.44 6.28 20.00
N LYS A 488 5.41 6.05 20.81
CA LYS A 488 4.04 6.54 20.57
C LYS A 488 4.02 8.08 20.62
N ALA A 489 4.58 8.70 21.66
CA ALA A 489 4.66 10.15 21.79
C ALA A 489 5.48 10.82 20.66
N LEU A 490 6.60 10.21 20.24
CA LEU A 490 7.38 10.69 19.09
C LEU A 490 6.57 10.58 17.78
N HIS A 491 5.83 9.50 17.60
CA HIS A 491 4.99 9.30 16.42
C HIS A 491 3.80 10.27 16.37
N GLU A 492 3.08 10.47 17.47
CA GLU A 492 2.00 11.46 17.59
C GLU A 492 2.47 12.89 17.26
N VAL A 493 3.74 13.21 17.53
CA VAL A 493 4.34 14.49 17.15
C VAL A 493 4.61 14.53 15.66
N LEU A 494 5.27 13.52 15.11
CA LEU A 494 5.57 13.45 13.67
C LEU A 494 4.30 13.48 12.83
N GLU A 495 3.27 12.71 13.21
CA GLU A 495 1.95 12.73 12.58
C GLU A 495 1.33 14.14 12.65
N ARG A 496 1.27 14.79 13.82
CA ARG A 496 0.76 16.17 13.94
C ARG A 496 1.54 17.16 13.06
N GLN A 497 2.84 16.98 12.87
CA GLN A 497 3.67 17.83 12.04
C GLN A 497 3.41 17.61 10.54
N GLN A 498 3.31 16.36 10.09
CA GLN A 498 2.86 16.02 8.73
C GLN A 498 1.46 16.60 8.44
N LEU A 499 0.53 16.45 9.39
CA LEU A 499 -0.83 16.95 9.27
C LEU A 499 -0.89 18.49 9.24
N THR A 500 -0.08 19.17 10.06
CA THR A 500 0.01 20.65 10.02
C THR A 500 0.61 21.15 8.71
N GLN A 501 1.54 20.39 8.10
CA GLN A 501 2.07 20.70 6.78
C GLN A 501 1.00 20.47 5.68
N SER A 502 0.25 19.37 5.73
CA SER A 502 -0.84 19.12 4.76
C SER A 502 -1.97 20.15 4.87
N ASP A 503 -2.37 20.50 6.11
CA ASP A 503 -3.36 21.55 6.36
C ASP A 503 -2.89 22.90 5.75
N LEU A 504 -1.59 23.25 5.86
CA LEU A 504 -1.02 24.46 5.21
C LEU A 504 -1.01 24.36 3.67
N GLU A 505 -0.64 23.20 3.11
CA GLU A 505 -0.60 22.98 1.66
C GLU A 505 -2.01 23.08 1.06
N GLU A 506 -3.03 22.48 1.69
CA GLU A 506 -4.44 22.64 1.29
C GLU A 506 -4.89 24.11 1.40
N GLU A 507 -4.50 24.84 2.47
CA GLU A 507 -4.85 26.25 2.61
C GLU A 507 -4.20 27.17 1.55
N GLU A 508 -2.98 26.92 1.09
CA GLU A 508 -2.41 27.67 -0.06
C GLU A 508 -3.06 27.28 -1.39
N GLU A 509 -3.41 26.01 -1.60
CA GLU A 509 -4.11 25.54 -2.82
C GLU A 509 -5.52 26.12 -2.96
N VAL A 510 -6.27 26.19 -1.86
CA VAL A 510 -7.58 26.87 -1.82
C VAL A 510 -7.40 28.36 -2.09
N ARG A 511 -6.47 29.05 -1.41
CA ARG A 511 -6.23 30.50 -1.63
C ARG A 511 -5.75 30.82 -3.04
N ALA A 512 -4.98 29.94 -3.69
CA ALA A 512 -4.61 30.09 -5.10
C ALA A 512 -5.84 29.94 -6.02
N THR A 513 -6.74 29.01 -5.72
CA THR A 513 -7.99 28.81 -6.45
C THR A 513 -8.96 29.98 -6.29
N GLU A 514 -9.14 30.48 -5.07
CA GLU A 514 -9.95 31.67 -4.76
C GLU A 514 -9.46 32.90 -5.53
N ALA A 515 -8.14 33.14 -5.53
CA ALA A 515 -7.56 34.27 -6.24
C ALA A 515 -7.59 34.11 -7.78
N ALA A 516 -7.45 32.89 -8.30
CA ALA A 516 -7.66 32.62 -9.73
C ALA A 516 -9.13 32.83 -10.13
N ALA A 517 -10.08 32.43 -9.29
CA ALA A 517 -11.51 32.68 -9.51
C ALA A 517 -11.87 34.18 -9.41
N ALA A 518 -11.24 34.93 -8.51
CA ALA A 518 -11.37 36.39 -8.43
C ALA A 518 -10.86 37.07 -9.71
N LEU A 519 -9.66 36.69 -10.18
CA LEU A 519 -9.09 37.15 -11.45
C LEU A 519 -10.02 36.85 -12.64
N CYS A 520 -10.61 35.64 -12.72
CA CYS A 520 -11.63 35.32 -13.72
C CYS A 520 -12.81 36.30 -13.67
N GLN A 521 -13.33 36.61 -12.48
CA GLN A 521 -14.47 37.53 -12.33
C GLN A 521 -14.12 38.99 -12.65
N GLU A 522 -12.90 39.44 -12.36
CA GLU A 522 -12.44 40.80 -12.68
C GLU A 522 -12.27 40.99 -14.19
N LEU A 523 -11.58 40.07 -14.86
CA LEU A 523 -11.44 40.07 -16.32
C LEU A 523 -12.81 39.91 -17.00
N TYR A 524 -13.69 39.03 -16.49
CA TYR A 524 -15.04 38.84 -17.03
C TYR A 524 -15.86 40.13 -17.00
N ARG A 525 -15.84 40.89 -15.90
CA ARG A 525 -16.54 42.19 -15.81
C ARG A 525 -15.99 43.19 -16.84
N SER A 526 -14.67 43.29 -16.97
CA SER A 526 -14.01 44.13 -17.98
C SER A 526 -14.46 43.78 -19.40
N THR A 527 -14.55 42.48 -19.71
CA THR A 527 -15.00 42.00 -21.03
C THR A 527 -16.51 42.15 -21.25
N MET A 528 -17.35 42.05 -20.21
CA MET A 528 -18.77 42.39 -20.36
C MET A 528 -18.96 43.88 -20.69
N ASP A 529 -18.13 44.77 -20.12
CA ASP A 529 -18.11 46.18 -20.46
C ASP A 529 -17.61 46.45 -21.89
N THR A 530 -16.70 45.65 -22.46
CA THR A 530 -16.32 45.77 -23.90
C THR A 530 -17.40 45.20 -24.81
N PHE A 531 -17.98 44.04 -24.50
CA PHE A 531 -19.11 43.44 -25.24
C PHE A 531 -20.30 44.40 -25.31
N GLN A 532 -20.66 45.04 -24.19
CA GLN A 532 -21.72 46.05 -24.17
C GLN A 532 -21.41 47.25 -25.07
N ARG A 533 -20.14 47.71 -25.09
CA ARG A 533 -19.70 48.77 -26.02
C ARG A 533 -19.74 48.35 -27.49
N LEU A 534 -19.49 47.08 -27.82
CA LEU A 534 -19.64 46.54 -29.18
C LEU A 534 -21.12 46.51 -29.59
N VAL A 535 -22.01 46.02 -28.71
CA VAL A 535 -23.47 46.05 -28.90
C VAL A 535 -23.96 47.49 -29.15
N ASP A 536 -23.58 48.45 -28.30
CA ASP A 536 -23.98 49.85 -28.46
C ASP A 536 -23.42 50.47 -29.76
N THR A 537 -22.18 50.16 -30.14
CA THR A 537 -21.58 50.66 -31.39
C THR A 537 -22.34 50.13 -32.60
N LEU A 538 -22.67 48.83 -32.64
CA LEU A 538 -23.44 48.23 -33.72
C LEU A 538 -24.82 48.90 -33.86
N PHE A 539 -25.63 48.89 -32.80
CA PHE A 539 -27.03 49.29 -32.90
C PHE A 539 -27.24 50.82 -32.87
N LEU A 540 -26.42 51.58 -32.13
CA LEU A 540 -26.65 53.03 -31.96
C LEU A 540 -25.83 53.91 -32.91
N HIS A 541 -24.80 53.36 -33.56
CA HIS A 541 -23.91 54.13 -34.45
C HIS A 541 -23.84 53.55 -35.87
N THR A 542 -23.53 52.26 -36.04
CA THR A 542 -23.37 51.67 -37.38
C THR A 542 -24.70 51.40 -38.07
N LEU A 543 -25.59 50.64 -37.42
CA LEU A 543 -26.86 50.17 -38.01
C LEU A 543 -27.76 51.29 -38.55
N PRO A 544 -27.98 52.44 -37.86
CA PRO A 544 -28.83 53.51 -38.37
C PRO A 544 -28.30 54.13 -39.69
N GLY A 545 -26.98 54.14 -39.88
CA GLY A 545 -26.34 54.65 -41.10
C GLY A 545 -26.39 53.69 -42.29
N VAL A 546 -26.50 52.38 -42.04
CA VAL A 546 -26.53 51.32 -43.07
C VAL A 546 -27.97 50.97 -43.49
N SER A 547 -28.91 50.96 -42.53
CA SER A 547 -30.32 50.57 -42.74
C SER A 547 -31.30 51.74 -42.93
N GLY A 548 -30.90 52.96 -42.55
CA GLY A 548 -31.80 54.13 -42.51
C GLY A 548 -32.82 54.12 -41.37
N LEU A 549 -32.80 53.12 -40.49
CA LEU A 549 -33.72 53.01 -39.35
C LEU A 549 -33.61 54.21 -38.38
N PRO A 550 -34.73 54.69 -37.81
CA PRO A 550 -34.72 55.74 -36.81
C PRO A 550 -34.10 55.25 -35.50
N ARG A 551 -33.37 56.14 -34.82
CA ARG A 551 -32.64 55.85 -33.57
C ARG A 551 -33.50 55.34 -32.40
N THR A 552 -34.82 55.44 -32.49
CA THR A 552 -35.78 54.85 -31.55
C THR A 552 -35.96 53.35 -31.76
N GLU A 553 -36.08 52.90 -33.01
CA GLU A 553 -36.23 51.49 -33.36
C GLU A 553 -34.92 50.73 -33.15
N CYS A 554 -33.77 51.32 -33.51
CA CYS A 554 -32.47 50.71 -33.21
C CYS A 554 -32.20 50.56 -31.70
N LYS A 555 -32.80 51.40 -30.84
CA LYS A 555 -32.74 51.24 -29.39
C LYS A 555 -33.61 50.06 -28.91
N ALA A 556 -34.80 49.90 -29.47
CA ALA A 556 -35.67 48.76 -29.18
C ALA A 556 -35.00 47.44 -29.61
N LEU A 557 -34.45 47.38 -30.83
CA LEU A 557 -33.69 46.23 -31.34
C LEU A 557 -32.46 45.91 -30.45
N ARG A 558 -31.76 46.93 -29.92
CA ARG A 558 -30.68 46.72 -28.96
C ARG A 558 -31.17 46.05 -27.66
N GLN A 559 -32.32 46.49 -27.13
CA GLN A 559 -32.91 45.91 -25.92
C GLN A 559 -33.39 44.48 -26.18
N GLU A 560 -34.04 44.23 -27.31
CA GLU A 560 -34.45 42.89 -27.75
C GLU A 560 -33.26 41.93 -27.82
N VAL A 561 -32.14 42.34 -28.44
CA VAL A 561 -30.91 41.53 -28.52
C VAL A 561 -30.26 41.31 -27.15
N GLN A 562 -30.34 42.28 -26.24
CA GLN A 562 -29.87 42.12 -24.85
C GLN A 562 -30.74 41.11 -24.09
N GLU A 563 -32.06 41.17 -24.22
CA GLU A 563 -32.96 40.17 -23.64
C GLU A 563 -32.75 38.78 -24.24
N ASP A 564 -32.60 38.66 -25.56
CA ASP A 564 -32.43 37.38 -26.24
C ASP A 564 -31.07 36.73 -25.92
N ALA A 565 -30.01 37.52 -25.77
CA ALA A 565 -28.72 37.06 -25.26
C ALA A 565 -28.84 36.57 -23.80
N ALA A 566 -29.51 37.33 -22.92
CA ALA A 566 -29.72 36.94 -21.53
C ALA A 566 -30.59 35.67 -21.39
N ARG A 567 -31.60 35.49 -22.26
CA ARG A 567 -32.40 34.26 -22.35
C ARG A 567 -31.50 33.07 -22.73
N GLN A 568 -30.68 33.21 -23.78
CA GLN A 568 -29.74 32.16 -24.21
C GLN A 568 -28.69 31.82 -23.15
N LEU A 569 -28.09 32.83 -22.50
CA LEU A 569 -27.17 32.63 -21.39
C LEU A 569 -27.84 31.84 -20.26
N GLY A 570 -29.10 32.15 -19.92
CA GLY A 570 -29.89 31.39 -18.97
C GLY A 570 -30.10 29.91 -19.36
N HIS A 571 -30.08 29.56 -20.65
CA HIS A 571 -30.02 28.15 -21.09
C HIS A 571 -28.61 27.55 -20.91
N SER A 572 -27.54 28.27 -21.29
CA SER A 572 -26.15 27.80 -21.10
C SER A 572 -25.82 27.59 -19.62
N ASP A 573 -26.22 28.50 -18.72
CA ASP A 573 -26.06 28.37 -17.27
C ASP A 573 -26.80 27.15 -16.69
N ARG A 574 -28.03 26.87 -17.16
CA ARG A 574 -28.78 25.65 -16.78
C ARG A 574 -28.05 24.39 -17.24
N PHE A 575 -27.40 24.43 -18.40
CA PHE A 575 -26.58 23.32 -18.89
C PHE A 575 -25.25 23.18 -18.11
N ARG A 576 -24.54 24.28 -17.83
CA ARG A 576 -23.30 24.28 -17.02
C ARG A 576 -23.53 23.67 -15.64
N ARG A 577 -24.68 23.94 -15.03
CA ARG A 577 -25.12 23.28 -13.77
C ARG A 577 -25.39 21.77 -13.92
N ARG A 578 -25.78 21.27 -15.10
CA ARG A 578 -25.89 19.82 -15.40
C ARG A 578 -24.51 19.18 -15.60
N GLN A 579 -23.62 19.81 -16.38
CA GLN A 579 -22.23 19.35 -16.55
C GLN A 579 -21.53 19.21 -15.19
N TRP A 580 -21.72 20.18 -14.29
CA TRP A 580 -21.17 20.15 -12.95
C TRP A 580 -21.69 18.96 -12.11
N GLY A 581 -22.97 18.62 -12.22
CA GLY A 581 -23.53 17.42 -11.59
C GLY A 581 -22.90 16.12 -12.12
N LEU A 582 -22.77 16.00 -13.45
CA LEU A 582 -22.11 14.85 -14.10
C LEU A 582 -20.62 14.72 -13.69
N LEU A 583 -19.92 15.84 -13.49
CA LEU A 583 -18.55 15.86 -12.96
C LEU A 583 -18.50 15.38 -11.50
N GLN A 584 -19.44 15.82 -10.66
CA GLN A 584 -19.53 15.37 -9.26
C GLN A 584 -19.78 13.86 -9.18
N GLU A 585 -20.72 13.33 -9.98
CA GLU A 585 -20.97 11.88 -10.09
C GLU A 585 -19.73 11.10 -10.54
N LEU A 586 -18.95 11.62 -11.50
CA LEU A 586 -17.72 11.00 -11.97
C LEU A 586 -16.62 10.99 -10.88
N LEU A 587 -16.47 12.08 -10.13
CA LEU A 587 -15.51 12.16 -9.02
C LEU A 587 -15.90 11.24 -7.85
N GLU A 588 -17.19 11.04 -7.59
CA GLU A 588 -17.67 10.07 -6.60
C GLU A 588 -17.46 8.62 -7.07
N GLN A 589 -17.70 8.31 -8.35
CA GLN A 589 -17.38 7.02 -8.96
C GLN A 589 -15.88 6.70 -8.83
N ASP A 590 -15.01 7.67 -9.15
CA ASP A 590 -13.56 7.51 -9.04
C ASP A 590 -13.09 7.35 -7.59
N ARG A 591 -13.73 8.04 -6.63
CA ARG A 591 -13.48 7.84 -5.20
C ARG A 591 -13.85 6.42 -4.75
N GLN A 592 -14.99 5.90 -5.20
CA GLN A 592 -15.42 4.53 -4.88
C GLN A 592 -14.43 3.51 -5.45
N VAL A 593 -14.07 3.64 -6.73
CA VAL A 593 -13.07 2.79 -7.40
C VAL A 593 -11.70 2.81 -6.70
N ARG A 594 -11.22 3.99 -6.27
CA ARG A 594 -9.97 4.09 -5.49
C ARG A 594 -10.05 3.28 -4.20
N LEU A 595 -11.16 3.36 -3.46
CA LEU A 595 -11.36 2.62 -2.20
C LEU A 595 -11.48 1.11 -2.42
N GLU A 596 -12.11 0.66 -3.52
CA GLU A 596 -12.11 -0.76 -3.92
C GLU A 596 -10.69 -1.28 -4.15
N ASP A 597 -9.88 -0.56 -4.94
CA ASP A 597 -8.54 -0.99 -5.31
C ASP A 597 -7.59 -1.00 -4.09
N SER A 598 -7.71 -0.02 -3.18
CA SER A 598 -7.00 -0.03 -1.89
C SER A 598 -7.43 -1.21 -1.00
N ALA A 599 -8.73 -1.55 -0.96
CA ALA A 599 -9.23 -2.70 -0.20
C ALA A 599 -8.75 -4.04 -0.76
N LEU A 600 -8.74 -4.20 -2.09
CA LEU A 600 -8.15 -5.36 -2.78
C LEU A 600 -6.65 -5.48 -2.48
N SER A 601 -5.92 -4.37 -2.48
CA SER A 601 -4.51 -4.33 -2.12
C SER A 601 -4.26 -4.77 -0.67
N ALA A 602 -5.08 -4.31 0.28
CA ALA A 602 -5.01 -4.76 1.67
C ALA A 602 -5.26 -6.28 1.80
N VAL A 603 -6.19 -6.85 1.03
CA VAL A 603 -6.41 -8.31 0.97
C VAL A 603 -5.18 -9.05 0.42
N LEU A 604 -4.57 -8.56 -0.67
CA LEU A 604 -3.32 -9.16 -1.20
C LEU A 604 -2.17 -9.10 -0.18
N GLN A 605 -2.03 -7.97 0.52
CA GLN A 605 -1.00 -7.76 1.54
C GLN A 605 -1.19 -8.66 2.77
N THR A 606 -2.44 -8.87 3.23
CA THR A 606 -2.73 -9.81 4.32
C THR A 606 -2.46 -11.26 3.93
N GLN A 607 -2.84 -11.69 2.72
CA GLN A 607 -2.52 -13.03 2.21
C GLN A 607 -1.00 -13.28 2.12
N LEU A 608 -0.24 -12.32 1.55
CA LEU A 608 1.22 -12.41 1.46
C LEU A 608 1.86 -12.53 2.86
N ARG A 609 1.34 -11.77 3.83
CA ARG A 609 1.78 -11.82 5.23
C ARG A 609 1.53 -13.18 5.86
N GLU A 610 0.32 -13.73 5.75
CA GLU A 610 -0.04 -15.04 6.30
C GLU A 610 0.78 -16.17 5.68
N GLU A 611 1.02 -16.12 4.35
CA GLU A 611 1.89 -17.07 3.67
C GLU A 611 3.34 -16.99 4.15
N GLN A 612 3.92 -15.79 4.31
CA GLN A 612 5.30 -15.68 4.81
C GLN A 612 5.40 -16.12 6.28
N GLU A 613 4.54 -15.62 7.16
CA GLU A 613 4.61 -15.99 8.58
C GLU A 613 4.41 -17.50 8.79
N SER A 614 3.47 -18.13 8.06
CA SER A 614 3.27 -19.59 8.12
C SER A 614 4.42 -20.38 7.50
N THR A 615 5.04 -19.88 6.42
CA THR A 615 6.25 -20.48 5.82
C THR A 615 7.42 -20.44 6.80
N VAL A 616 7.70 -19.28 7.42
CA VAL A 616 8.81 -19.11 8.39
C VAL A 616 8.59 -19.99 9.63
N ARG A 617 7.39 -19.94 10.24
CA ARG A 617 7.03 -20.81 11.38
C ARG A 617 7.15 -22.29 11.01
N GLY A 618 6.74 -22.67 9.80
CA GLY A 618 6.87 -24.02 9.27
C GLY A 618 8.30 -24.47 9.01
N VAL A 619 9.19 -23.59 8.56
CA VAL A 619 10.63 -23.88 8.35
C VAL A 619 11.31 -24.06 9.69
N LEU A 620 11.19 -23.11 10.61
CA LEU A 620 11.85 -23.16 11.93
C LEU A 620 11.37 -24.37 12.75
N GLY A 621 10.07 -24.67 12.73
CA GLY A 621 9.52 -25.86 13.40
C GLY A 621 9.99 -27.22 12.83
N ARG A 622 10.66 -27.24 11.67
CA ARG A 622 11.28 -28.44 11.09
C ARG A 622 12.78 -28.57 11.38
N LEU A 623 13.43 -27.52 11.85
CA LEU A 623 14.87 -27.46 12.06
C LEU A 623 15.23 -27.79 13.51
N GLY A 624 15.79 -28.98 13.73
CA GLY A 624 16.41 -29.35 15.01
C GLY A 624 17.69 -28.55 15.28
N GLY A 625 18.08 -28.46 16.55
CA GLY A 625 19.34 -27.83 16.98
C GLY A 625 19.31 -26.29 17.10
N LEU A 626 18.23 -25.60 16.73
CA LEU A 626 18.11 -24.18 17.04
C LEU A 626 17.70 -23.98 18.51
N THR A 627 18.28 -22.96 19.16
CA THR A 627 17.87 -22.51 20.51
C THR A 627 16.62 -21.63 20.41
N GLU A 628 15.83 -21.56 21.48
CA GLU A 628 14.64 -20.69 21.56
C GLU A 628 15.00 -19.24 21.21
N GLU A 629 16.06 -18.68 21.82
CA GLU A 629 16.65 -17.36 21.49
C GLU A 629 16.89 -17.19 19.98
N SER A 630 17.54 -18.16 19.32
CA SER A 630 17.85 -18.07 17.89
C SER A 630 16.61 -18.22 17.01
N THR A 631 15.63 -19.03 17.39
CA THR A 631 14.35 -19.11 16.65
C THR A 631 13.54 -17.83 16.79
N GLN A 632 13.52 -17.22 17.98
CA GLN A 632 12.86 -15.94 18.23
C GLN A 632 13.53 -14.80 17.46
N GLY A 633 14.87 -14.71 17.47
CA GLY A 633 15.61 -13.70 16.72
C GLY A 633 15.36 -13.79 15.21
N VAL A 634 15.36 -15.00 14.62
CA VAL A 634 15.02 -15.19 13.20
C VAL A 634 13.56 -14.84 12.92
N LEU A 635 12.62 -15.15 13.81
CA LEU A 635 11.21 -14.75 13.69
C LEU A 635 11.03 -13.23 13.73
N GLN A 636 11.60 -12.54 14.72
CA GLN A 636 11.50 -11.09 14.89
C GLN A 636 12.11 -10.36 13.68
N GLY A 637 13.31 -10.75 13.24
CA GLY A 637 13.96 -10.15 12.06
C GLY A 637 13.16 -10.34 10.77
N GLN A 638 12.60 -11.53 10.55
CA GLN A 638 11.75 -11.79 9.38
C GLN A 638 10.40 -11.05 9.44
N GLN A 639 9.79 -10.90 10.62
CA GLN A 639 8.57 -10.10 10.78
C GLN A 639 8.82 -8.61 10.50
N LEU A 640 9.97 -8.06 10.91
CA LEU A 640 10.35 -6.69 10.61
C LEU A 640 10.51 -6.50 9.09
N LEU A 641 11.38 -7.30 8.45
CA LEU A 641 11.58 -7.27 7.00
C LEU A 641 10.27 -7.39 6.20
N LEU A 642 9.36 -8.27 6.64
CA LEU A 642 8.05 -8.47 6.04
C LEU A 642 7.14 -7.24 6.18
N ARG A 643 7.07 -6.60 7.35
CA ARG A 643 6.27 -5.36 7.53
C ARG A 643 6.78 -4.25 6.61
N CYS A 644 8.09 -4.08 6.49
CA CYS A 644 8.71 -3.07 5.64
C CYS A 644 8.42 -3.30 4.15
N ALA A 645 8.51 -4.55 3.69
CA ALA A 645 8.12 -4.91 2.33
C ALA A 645 6.63 -4.63 2.07
N LEU A 646 5.75 -4.94 3.03
CA LEU A 646 4.31 -4.67 2.93
C LEU A 646 3.99 -3.16 2.96
N ARG A 647 4.70 -2.35 3.77
CA ARG A 647 4.57 -0.88 3.76
C ARG A 647 4.89 -0.30 2.39
N ARG A 648 6.01 -0.72 1.78
CA ARG A 648 6.41 -0.33 0.41
C ARG A 648 5.42 -0.78 -0.66
N LEU A 649 4.93 -2.02 -0.59
CA LEU A 649 3.89 -2.53 -1.50
C LEU A 649 2.55 -1.75 -1.36
N GLY A 650 2.29 -1.13 -0.21
CA GLY A 650 1.20 -0.18 0.01
C GLY A 650 1.31 1.05 -0.91
N LEU A 651 2.32 1.89 -0.71
CA LEU A 651 2.56 3.09 -1.55
C LEU A 651 2.63 2.72 -3.05
N ARG A 652 3.26 1.58 -3.36
CA ARG A 652 3.36 1.10 -4.74
C ARG A 652 1.99 0.78 -5.36
N SER A 653 1.05 0.28 -4.56
CA SER A 653 -0.33 0.05 -5.00
C SER A 653 -1.06 1.36 -5.33
N ASP A 654 -0.87 2.40 -4.53
CA ASP A 654 -1.55 3.70 -4.71
C ASP A 654 -0.98 4.45 -5.93
N ALA A 655 0.32 4.31 -6.18
CA ALA A 655 0.98 4.76 -7.42
C ALA A 655 0.44 4.01 -8.66
N LEU A 656 0.38 2.67 -8.61
CA LEU A 656 -0.19 1.85 -9.70
C LEU A 656 -1.67 2.21 -9.97
N ALA A 657 -2.48 2.39 -8.93
CA ALA A 657 -3.87 2.83 -9.07
C ALA A 657 -3.97 4.23 -9.71
N THR A 658 -3.03 5.13 -9.43
CA THR A 658 -2.98 6.46 -10.07
C THR A 658 -2.59 6.37 -11.54
N LEU A 659 -1.61 5.53 -11.91
CA LEU A 659 -1.28 5.23 -13.31
C LEU A 659 -2.48 4.63 -14.07
N ALA A 660 -3.32 3.83 -13.41
CA ALA A 660 -4.59 3.36 -13.99
C ALA A 660 -5.51 4.54 -14.36
N GLN A 661 -5.65 5.53 -13.49
CA GLN A 661 -6.48 6.71 -13.77
C GLN A 661 -5.91 7.55 -14.92
N MET A 662 -4.58 7.69 -15.00
CA MET A 662 -3.92 8.38 -16.11
C MET A 662 -4.17 7.69 -17.45
N ARG A 663 -4.04 6.35 -17.53
CA ARG A 663 -4.36 5.55 -18.73
C ARG A 663 -5.81 5.69 -19.18
N LEU A 664 -6.75 5.75 -18.25
CA LEU A 664 -8.20 5.80 -18.53
C LEU A 664 -8.72 7.23 -18.79
N SER A 665 -7.98 8.27 -18.39
CA SER A 665 -8.39 9.68 -18.41
C SER A 665 -9.02 10.15 -19.73
N GLY A 666 -8.35 9.95 -20.87
CA GLY A 666 -8.85 10.39 -22.18
C GLY A 666 -10.15 9.70 -22.60
N LYS A 667 -10.37 8.44 -22.21
CA LYS A 667 -11.59 7.68 -22.52
C LYS A 667 -12.72 7.99 -21.54
N LYS A 668 -12.39 8.29 -20.28
CA LYS A 668 -13.32 8.90 -19.32
C LYS A 668 -13.84 10.24 -19.81
N ARG A 669 -12.96 11.10 -20.34
CA ARG A 669 -13.38 12.39 -20.90
C ARG A 669 -14.29 12.22 -22.12
N LEU A 670 -13.96 11.32 -23.06
CA LEU A 670 -14.85 11.01 -24.18
C LEU A 670 -16.25 10.55 -23.69
N LEU A 671 -16.32 9.71 -22.65
CA LEU A 671 -17.59 9.29 -22.06
C LEU A 671 -18.32 10.45 -21.37
N GLN A 672 -17.60 11.34 -20.70
CA GLN A 672 -18.16 12.57 -20.11
C GLN A 672 -18.73 13.50 -21.19
N GLU A 673 -17.96 13.80 -22.24
CA GLU A 673 -18.39 14.60 -23.39
C GLU A 673 -19.67 14.05 -24.03
N LEU A 674 -19.80 12.73 -24.15
CA LEU A 674 -21.02 12.08 -24.66
C LEU A 674 -22.20 12.17 -23.69
N ARG A 675 -21.98 12.05 -22.37
CA ARG A 675 -23.02 12.28 -21.34
C ARG A 675 -23.49 13.74 -21.34
N GLU A 676 -22.58 14.68 -21.53
CA GLU A 676 -22.85 16.11 -21.63
C GLU A 676 -23.62 16.47 -22.91
N GLN A 677 -23.26 15.88 -24.07
CA GLN A 677 -24.00 16.00 -25.32
C GLN A 677 -25.44 15.45 -25.19
N HIS A 678 -25.62 14.29 -24.55
CA HIS A 678 -26.95 13.76 -24.25
C HIS A 678 -27.75 14.72 -23.34
N ALA A 679 -27.11 15.33 -22.35
CA ALA A 679 -27.74 16.29 -21.44
C ALA A 679 -28.06 17.68 -22.09
N LEU A 680 -27.40 18.04 -23.20
CA LEU A 680 -27.77 19.16 -24.07
C LEU A 680 -29.07 18.85 -24.84
N GLU A 681 -29.08 17.77 -25.63
CA GLU A 681 -30.21 17.41 -26.49
C GLU A 681 -31.49 17.16 -25.66
N GLN A 682 -31.37 16.51 -24.50
CA GLN A 682 -32.49 16.32 -23.56
C GLN A 682 -33.00 17.64 -22.95
N GLY A 683 -32.25 18.73 -23.07
CA GLY A 683 -32.66 20.09 -22.67
C GLY A 683 -33.22 20.96 -23.80
N ALA A 684 -33.17 20.51 -25.06
CA ALA A 684 -33.41 21.37 -26.23
C ALA A 684 -34.90 21.70 -26.47
N SER A 685 -35.82 20.77 -26.21
CA SER A 685 -37.27 21.04 -26.32
C SER A 685 -38.11 20.11 -25.42
N PRO A 686 -39.33 20.53 -25.03
CA PRO A 686 -40.31 19.66 -24.36
C PRO A 686 -41.18 18.85 -25.35
N CYS A 687 -41.01 19.03 -26.65
CA CYS A 687 -41.81 18.43 -27.71
C CYS A 687 -40.88 17.76 -28.73
N LEU A 688 -40.52 16.50 -28.46
CA LEU A 688 -39.60 15.74 -29.28
C LEU A 688 -40.14 15.54 -30.70
N ASP A 689 -39.41 16.02 -31.70
CA ASP A 689 -39.53 15.52 -33.07
C ASP A 689 -38.98 14.08 -33.15
N GLU A 690 -39.47 13.29 -34.11
CA GLU A 690 -38.99 11.92 -34.36
C GLU A 690 -37.46 11.91 -34.57
N HIS A 691 -36.90 12.87 -35.31
CA HIS A 691 -35.46 12.95 -35.53
C HIS A 691 -34.70 13.28 -34.24
N GLN A 692 -35.26 14.10 -33.33
CA GLN A 692 -34.65 14.39 -32.02
C GLN A 692 -34.70 13.17 -31.10
N TRP A 693 -35.80 12.42 -31.09
CA TRP A 693 -35.93 11.18 -30.33
C TRP A 693 -34.99 10.07 -30.85
N GLN A 694 -34.84 9.95 -32.17
CA GLN A 694 -33.88 9.04 -32.80
C GLN A 694 -32.43 9.44 -32.50
N LEU A 695 -32.10 10.74 -32.53
CA LEU A 695 -30.77 11.24 -32.13
C LEU A 695 -30.48 10.96 -30.65
N LEU A 696 -31.42 11.26 -29.74
CA LEU A 696 -31.28 10.97 -28.32
C LEU A 696 -31.02 9.49 -28.05
N LYS A 697 -31.77 8.59 -28.71
CA LYS A 697 -31.54 7.15 -28.62
C LYS A 697 -30.20 6.70 -29.18
N ALA A 698 -29.73 7.31 -30.26
CA ALA A 698 -28.41 7.02 -30.81
C ALA A 698 -27.27 7.49 -29.88
N LEU A 699 -27.44 8.64 -29.23
CA LEU A 699 -26.52 9.14 -28.20
C LEU A 699 -26.55 8.27 -26.94
N GLU A 700 -27.74 7.88 -26.45
CA GLU A 700 -27.90 6.99 -25.30
C GLU A 700 -27.22 5.63 -25.55
N ALA A 701 -27.50 5.00 -26.70
CA ALA A 701 -26.87 3.74 -27.08
C ALA A 701 -25.33 3.86 -27.20
N ARG A 702 -24.82 5.00 -27.69
CA ARG A 702 -23.38 5.27 -27.76
C ARG A 702 -22.75 5.52 -26.39
N VAL A 703 -23.45 6.20 -25.47
CA VAL A 703 -23.02 6.37 -24.07
C VAL A 703 -22.95 5.01 -23.38
N GLN A 704 -23.93 4.13 -23.60
CA GLN A 704 -23.92 2.76 -23.07
C GLN A 704 -22.78 1.92 -23.68
N GLU A 705 -22.52 2.03 -24.99
CA GLU A 705 -21.42 1.31 -25.64
C GLU A 705 -20.04 1.77 -25.14
N GLU A 706 -19.76 3.07 -25.13
CA GLU A 706 -18.46 3.59 -24.67
C GLU A 706 -18.28 3.40 -23.15
N ALA A 707 -19.36 3.36 -22.35
CA ALA A 707 -19.30 2.95 -20.95
C ALA A 707 -18.87 1.47 -20.81
N GLY A 708 -19.52 0.54 -21.52
CA GLY A 708 -19.15 -0.88 -21.47
C GLY A 708 -17.75 -1.16 -22.01
N ARG A 709 -17.28 -0.39 -22.99
CA ARG A 709 -15.89 -0.41 -23.47
C ARG A 709 -14.92 0.09 -22.38
N LEU A 710 -15.20 1.23 -21.76
CA LEU A 710 -14.40 1.80 -20.67
C LEU A 710 -14.33 0.86 -19.46
N GLU A 711 -15.43 0.22 -19.08
CA GLU A 711 -15.46 -0.80 -18.01
C GLU A 711 -14.56 -2.00 -18.35
N GLY A 712 -14.71 -2.56 -19.56
CA GLY A 712 -13.89 -3.69 -20.02
C GLY A 712 -12.40 -3.36 -20.09
N GLU A 713 -12.04 -2.12 -20.40
CA GLU A 713 -10.65 -1.65 -20.40
C GLU A 713 -10.13 -1.29 -19.01
N ALA A 714 -10.97 -0.73 -18.13
CA ALA A 714 -10.64 -0.50 -16.73
C ALA A 714 -10.37 -1.84 -16.03
N GLN A 715 -11.17 -2.87 -16.30
CA GLN A 715 -10.92 -4.24 -15.83
C GLN A 715 -9.59 -4.79 -16.35
N ARG A 716 -9.27 -4.64 -17.65
CA ARG A 716 -7.95 -5.04 -18.21
C ARG A 716 -6.80 -4.29 -17.54
N THR A 717 -6.92 -2.98 -17.37
CA THR A 717 -5.90 -2.12 -16.75
C THR A 717 -5.68 -2.50 -15.29
N ARG A 718 -6.74 -2.63 -14.48
CA ARG A 718 -6.66 -3.13 -13.10
C ARG A 718 -5.99 -4.51 -13.05
N MET A 719 -6.38 -5.45 -13.92
CA MET A 719 -5.79 -6.81 -13.97
C MET A 719 -4.31 -6.80 -14.36
N GLN A 720 -3.87 -5.96 -15.30
CA GLN A 720 -2.45 -5.79 -15.64
C GLN A 720 -1.64 -5.25 -14.45
N LEU A 721 -2.14 -4.21 -13.78
CA LEU A 721 -1.46 -3.56 -12.67
C LEU A 721 -1.44 -4.44 -11.41
N GLN A 722 -2.50 -5.22 -11.17
CA GLN A 722 -2.51 -6.27 -10.14
C GLN A 722 -1.51 -7.39 -10.45
N GLN A 723 -1.36 -7.81 -11.72
CA GLN A 723 -0.31 -8.76 -12.11
C GLN A 723 1.10 -8.19 -11.90
N GLN A 724 1.30 -6.90 -12.17
CA GLN A 724 2.57 -6.22 -11.86
C GLN A 724 2.82 -6.14 -10.34
N LEU A 725 1.84 -5.75 -9.53
CA LEU A 725 1.97 -5.74 -8.06
C LEU A 725 2.25 -7.14 -7.51
N LEU A 726 1.63 -8.19 -8.07
CA LEU A 726 1.88 -9.59 -7.72
C LEU A 726 3.29 -10.06 -8.13
N ALA A 727 3.87 -9.53 -9.20
CA ALA A 727 5.25 -9.80 -9.59
C ALA A 727 6.25 -9.09 -8.65
N GLU A 728 6.07 -7.78 -8.42
CA GLU A 728 6.90 -7.00 -7.48
C GLU A 728 6.83 -7.60 -6.05
N ALA A 729 5.67 -8.12 -5.64
CA ALA A 729 5.49 -8.87 -4.39
C ALA A 729 6.16 -10.27 -4.38
N GLN A 730 6.25 -10.95 -5.52
CA GLN A 730 6.98 -12.22 -5.66
C GLN A 730 8.49 -12.01 -5.60
N ASP A 731 9.01 -10.91 -6.14
CA ASP A 731 10.43 -10.55 -6.03
C ASP A 731 10.80 -10.12 -4.61
N ALA A 732 9.94 -9.35 -3.94
CA ALA A 732 10.06 -9.08 -2.50
C ALA A 732 10.08 -10.39 -1.68
N ARG A 733 9.19 -11.35 -1.98
CA ARG A 733 9.18 -12.68 -1.37
C ARG A 733 10.48 -13.44 -1.58
N GLN A 734 11.05 -13.43 -2.79
CA GLN A 734 12.33 -14.09 -3.08
C GLN A 734 13.47 -13.46 -2.26
N ARG A 735 13.54 -12.12 -2.18
CA ARG A 735 14.54 -11.41 -1.34
C ARG A 735 14.39 -11.74 0.15
N LEU A 736 13.16 -11.85 0.66
CA LEU A 736 12.87 -12.29 2.04
C LEU A 736 13.33 -13.73 2.29
N GLN A 737 12.98 -14.67 1.40
CA GLN A 737 13.36 -16.08 1.49
C GLN A 737 14.89 -16.25 1.46
N GLY A 738 15.58 -15.58 0.54
CA GLY A 738 17.05 -15.59 0.48
C GLY A 738 17.72 -14.97 1.71
N ARG A 739 17.03 -14.13 2.51
CA ARG A 739 17.51 -13.70 3.84
C ARG A 739 17.19 -14.71 4.94
N LEU A 740 16.02 -15.35 4.92
CA LEU A 740 15.64 -16.41 5.86
C LEU A 740 16.68 -17.54 5.85
N GLU A 741 17.07 -17.99 4.66
CA GLU A 741 18.08 -19.04 4.47
C GLU A 741 19.44 -18.64 5.07
N ARG A 742 19.89 -17.39 4.84
CA ARG A 742 21.12 -16.84 5.43
C ARG A 742 21.05 -16.76 6.96
N ALA A 743 19.96 -16.23 7.51
CA ALA A 743 19.78 -16.08 8.96
C ALA A 743 19.71 -17.45 9.68
N VAL A 744 18.97 -18.41 9.09
CA VAL A 744 18.94 -19.81 9.56
C VAL A 744 20.32 -20.46 9.48
N GLY A 745 21.03 -20.30 8.36
CA GLY A 745 22.38 -20.83 8.19
C GLY A 745 23.37 -20.28 9.23
N GLN A 746 23.33 -18.98 9.50
CA GLN A 746 24.14 -18.34 10.55
C GLN A 746 23.78 -18.87 11.95
N ALA A 747 22.49 -19.03 12.26
CA ALA A 747 22.04 -19.58 13.55
C ALA A 747 22.50 -21.03 13.77
N LEU A 748 22.44 -21.88 12.73
CA LEU A 748 22.95 -23.26 12.77
C LEU A 748 24.49 -23.32 12.90
N LEU A 749 25.21 -22.43 12.21
CA LEU A 749 26.68 -22.30 12.33
C LEU A 749 27.12 -21.81 13.71
N LEU A 750 26.34 -20.92 14.33
CA LEU A 750 26.55 -20.49 15.72
C LEU A 750 26.29 -21.64 16.70
N HIS A 751 25.22 -22.42 16.49
CA HIS A 751 24.94 -23.59 17.33
C HIS A 751 26.05 -24.63 17.26
N SER A 752 26.49 -25.04 16.06
CA SER A 752 27.53 -26.08 15.92
C SER A 752 28.88 -25.64 16.48
N ARG A 753 29.26 -24.36 16.33
CA ARG A 753 30.44 -23.78 17.01
C ARG A 753 30.31 -23.80 18.54
N ASN A 754 29.12 -23.51 19.07
CA ASN A 754 28.86 -23.55 20.51
C ASN A 754 28.86 -24.99 21.07
N ALA A 755 28.40 -25.97 20.29
CA ALA A 755 28.52 -27.39 20.65
C ALA A 755 29.99 -27.85 20.66
N ALA A 756 30.75 -27.56 19.59
CA ALA A 756 32.15 -27.94 19.45
C ALA A 756 33.12 -27.23 20.42
N THR A 757 32.71 -26.08 20.99
CA THR A 757 33.47 -25.42 22.07
C THR A 757 33.11 -25.98 23.44
N ARG A 758 31.86 -26.36 23.70
CA ARG A 758 31.46 -27.06 24.94
C ARG A 758 32.17 -28.42 25.09
N SER A 759 32.26 -29.21 24.03
CA SER A 759 32.98 -30.50 24.07
C SER A 759 34.49 -30.37 24.23
N ARG A 760 35.08 -29.21 23.89
CA ARG A 760 36.50 -28.87 24.17
C ARG A 760 36.74 -28.23 25.53
N ALA A 761 35.70 -27.77 26.23
CA ALA A 761 35.81 -26.99 27.46
C ALA A 761 35.38 -27.79 28.71
N GLN A 762 35.38 -29.12 28.64
CA GLN A 762 35.26 -29.97 29.83
C GLN A 762 36.66 -30.14 30.45
N ASP A 763 36.80 -29.84 31.74
CA ASP A 763 38.09 -29.63 32.46
C ASP A 763 38.97 -30.88 32.65
N GLY A 764 38.76 -31.95 31.86
CA GLY A 764 39.50 -33.20 31.99
C GLY A 764 40.97 -33.09 31.59
N ASP A 765 41.34 -32.17 30.70
CA ASP A 765 42.63 -32.17 29.99
C ASP A 765 43.82 -31.81 30.90
N GLU A 766 43.65 -30.90 31.86
CA GLU A 766 44.75 -30.42 32.72
C GLU A 766 45.05 -31.40 33.87
N PHE A 767 44.01 -31.99 34.47
CA PHE A 767 44.14 -33.08 35.43
C PHE A 767 44.69 -34.37 34.79
N GLN A 768 44.27 -34.71 33.56
CA GLN A 768 44.82 -35.88 32.86
C GLN A 768 46.31 -35.73 32.54
N ARG A 769 46.79 -34.53 32.22
CA ARG A 769 48.24 -34.28 32.01
C ARG A 769 49.04 -34.49 33.29
N THR A 770 48.63 -33.88 34.41
CA THR A 770 49.30 -34.09 35.72
C THR A 770 49.23 -35.55 36.18
N LEU A 771 48.15 -36.27 35.87
CA LEU A 771 48.04 -37.70 36.17
C LEU A 771 48.96 -38.58 35.28
N VAL A 772 49.18 -38.20 34.02
CA VAL A 772 50.11 -38.88 33.11
C VAL A 772 51.57 -38.60 33.49
N GLU A 773 51.90 -37.37 33.85
CA GLU A 773 53.24 -36.99 34.33
C GLU A 773 53.59 -37.72 35.63
N THR A 774 52.70 -37.68 36.63
CA THR A 774 52.89 -38.46 37.88
C THR A 774 52.83 -39.98 37.68
N ALA A 775 52.23 -40.49 36.60
CA ALA A 775 52.32 -41.90 36.22
C ALA A 775 53.65 -42.28 35.56
N ALA A 776 54.33 -41.34 34.89
CA ALA A 776 55.66 -41.56 34.32
C ALA A 776 56.75 -41.55 35.41
N ASP A 777 56.62 -40.67 36.41
CA ASP A 777 57.60 -40.52 37.51
C ASP A 777 57.40 -41.54 38.66
N SER A 778 56.28 -42.27 38.70
CA SER A 778 55.96 -43.17 39.81
C SER A 778 56.67 -44.53 39.73
N VAL A 779 57.57 -44.77 40.68
CA VAL A 779 58.29 -46.05 40.90
C VAL A 779 57.35 -47.26 41.07
N TYR A 780 56.09 -47.04 41.45
CA TYR A 780 55.09 -48.11 41.62
C TYR A 780 54.34 -48.47 40.33
N VAL A 781 54.46 -47.67 39.27
CA VAL A 781 53.77 -47.87 38.00
C VAL A 781 54.65 -48.66 37.03
N THR A 782 54.31 -49.93 36.80
CA THR A 782 55.03 -50.77 35.83
C THR A 782 54.38 -50.74 34.45
N ARG A 783 55.18 -50.90 33.38
CA ARG A 783 54.66 -51.07 32.02
C ARG A 783 53.63 -52.22 31.92
N ALA A 784 53.79 -53.28 32.71
CA ALA A 784 52.86 -54.41 32.76
C ALA A 784 51.54 -54.12 33.52
N SER A 785 51.51 -53.18 34.47
CA SER A 785 50.25 -52.70 35.07
C SER A 785 49.52 -51.76 34.11
N VAL A 786 50.21 -50.78 33.51
CA VAL A 786 49.59 -49.81 32.58
C VAL A 786 49.04 -50.52 31.34
N SER A 787 49.80 -51.46 30.74
CA SER A 787 49.32 -52.21 29.58
C SER A 787 48.05 -53.01 29.88
N ARG A 788 47.94 -53.62 31.07
CA ARG A 788 46.72 -54.36 31.47
C ARG A 788 45.54 -53.42 31.70
N LEU A 789 45.76 -52.28 32.34
CA LEU A 789 44.73 -51.27 32.57
C LEU A 789 44.21 -50.68 31.25
N ALA A 790 45.12 -50.28 30.35
CA ALA A 790 44.77 -49.79 29.02
C ALA A 790 44.04 -50.86 28.19
N GLN A 791 44.48 -52.12 28.24
CA GLN A 791 43.82 -53.22 27.54
C GLN A 791 42.41 -53.50 28.09
N ALA A 792 42.19 -53.38 29.41
CA ALA A 792 40.86 -53.47 30.02
C ALA A 792 39.97 -52.29 29.60
N HIS A 793 40.49 -51.06 29.59
CA HIS A 793 39.77 -49.88 29.10
C HIS A 793 39.38 -50.01 27.62
N TYR A 794 40.30 -50.40 26.72
CA TYR A 794 39.97 -50.66 25.31
C TYR A 794 38.96 -51.80 25.13
N GLN A 795 38.90 -52.79 26.04
CA GLN A 795 37.85 -53.81 26.03
C GLN A 795 36.49 -53.25 26.50
N ARG A 796 36.45 -52.41 27.54
CA ARG A 796 35.24 -51.70 27.99
C ARG A 796 34.68 -50.81 26.85
N LEU A 797 35.53 -49.97 26.26
CA LEU A 797 35.19 -49.11 25.11
C LEU A 797 34.66 -49.92 23.91
N ARG A 798 35.35 -51.00 23.54
CA ARG A 798 34.93 -51.85 22.41
C ARG A 798 33.55 -52.47 22.64
N ARG A 799 33.26 -52.94 23.87
CA ARG A 799 31.93 -53.47 24.22
C ARG A 799 30.87 -52.39 24.13
N ALA A 800 31.07 -51.23 24.77
CA ALA A 800 30.11 -50.12 24.71
C ALA A 800 29.80 -49.68 23.27
N ALA A 801 30.81 -49.63 22.39
CA ALA A 801 30.62 -49.33 20.97
C ALA A 801 29.83 -50.44 20.23
N GLN A 802 30.14 -51.72 20.47
CA GLN A 802 29.40 -52.85 19.87
C GLN A 802 27.94 -52.87 20.33
N ASP A 803 27.72 -52.84 21.64
CA ASP A 803 26.42 -52.69 22.30
C ASP A 803 25.59 -51.53 21.71
N HIS A 804 26.18 -50.35 21.54
CA HIS A 804 25.50 -49.19 20.93
C HIS A 804 25.17 -49.43 19.45
N THR A 805 26.07 -50.04 18.65
CA THR A 805 25.76 -50.35 17.24
C THR A 805 24.61 -51.36 17.11
N GLU A 806 24.54 -52.37 17.98
CA GLU A 806 23.45 -53.36 17.99
C GLU A 806 22.11 -52.74 18.42
N ARG A 807 22.10 -51.96 19.51
CA ARG A 807 20.90 -51.22 19.96
C ARG A 807 20.41 -50.22 18.91
N THR A 808 21.32 -49.50 18.27
CA THR A 808 20.99 -48.56 17.20
C THR A 808 20.38 -49.26 15.99
N LEU A 809 20.90 -50.43 15.60
CA LEU A 809 20.34 -51.21 14.49
C LEU A 809 18.92 -51.70 14.82
N GLN A 810 18.69 -52.26 16.02
CA GLN A 810 17.37 -52.68 16.50
C GLN A 810 16.36 -51.52 16.58
N GLN A 811 16.80 -50.35 17.04
CA GLN A 811 15.96 -49.14 17.12
C GLN A 811 15.63 -48.59 15.72
N LEU A 812 16.52 -48.74 14.75
CA LEU A 812 16.27 -48.37 13.36
C LEU A 812 15.31 -49.34 12.65
N GLU A 813 15.37 -50.63 12.94
CA GLU A 813 14.46 -51.64 12.38
C GLU A 813 13.03 -51.50 12.91
N THR A 814 12.87 -51.31 14.22
CA THR A 814 11.56 -51.06 14.86
C THR A 814 10.88 -49.81 14.30
N LEU A 815 11.57 -48.66 14.29
CA LEU A 815 11.07 -47.42 13.69
C LEU A 815 10.78 -47.55 12.19
N HIS A 816 11.50 -48.42 11.46
CA HIS A 816 11.19 -48.70 10.06
C HIS A 816 9.86 -49.44 9.93
N GLY A 817 9.63 -50.46 10.77
CA GLY A 817 8.38 -51.21 10.84
C GLY A 817 7.18 -50.31 11.15
N GLU A 818 7.27 -49.53 12.24
CA GLU A 818 6.22 -48.58 12.66
C GLU A 818 5.85 -47.59 11.55
N ARG A 819 6.84 -47.04 10.84
CA ARG A 819 6.64 -46.15 9.69
C ARG A 819 5.94 -46.86 8.53
N VAL A 820 6.32 -48.09 8.22
CA VAL A 820 5.73 -48.89 7.14
C VAL A 820 4.29 -49.27 7.47
N ASP A 821 3.99 -49.62 8.71
CA ASP A 821 2.63 -49.98 9.14
C ASP A 821 1.72 -48.75 9.31
N SER A 822 2.25 -47.62 9.78
CA SER A 822 1.54 -46.32 9.76
C SER A 822 1.13 -45.93 8.35
N TYR A 823 2.02 -46.09 7.36
CA TYR A 823 1.71 -45.85 5.95
C TYR A 823 0.65 -46.81 5.39
N LYS A 824 0.71 -48.11 5.76
CA LYS A 824 -0.36 -49.07 5.42
C LYS A 824 -1.70 -48.68 6.06
N LEU A 825 -1.69 -48.15 7.28
CA LEU A 825 -2.90 -47.74 8.01
C LEU A 825 -3.54 -46.50 7.35
N GLN A 826 -2.74 -45.46 7.07
CA GLN A 826 -3.20 -44.27 6.35
C GLN A 826 -3.76 -44.65 4.97
N LYS A 827 -3.06 -45.48 4.20
CA LYS A 827 -3.51 -45.90 2.86
C LYS A 827 -4.81 -46.72 2.90
N LYS A 828 -5.06 -47.48 3.97
CA LYS A 828 -6.37 -48.15 4.20
C LYS A 828 -7.47 -47.14 4.55
N GLN A 829 -7.15 -46.09 5.28
CA GLN A 829 -8.09 -45.02 5.64
C GLN A 829 -8.48 -44.17 4.42
N GLU A 830 -7.52 -43.85 3.55
CA GLU A 830 -7.74 -43.17 2.25
C GLU A 830 -8.53 -44.04 1.24
N LEU A 831 -8.54 -45.36 1.41
CA LEU A 831 -9.39 -46.30 0.66
C LEU A 831 -10.73 -46.58 1.36
N GLY A 832 -10.96 -46.03 2.56
CA GLY A 832 -12.12 -46.30 3.40
C GLY A 832 -13.26 -45.28 3.30
N GLU A 833 -13.00 -44.09 2.74
CA GLU A 833 -14.05 -43.11 2.45
C GLU A 833 -14.73 -43.44 1.10
N PRO A 834 -16.02 -43.83 1.07
CA PRO A 834 -16.73 -43.99 -0.19
C PRO A 834 -16.93 -42.63 -0.85
N SER A 835 -16.57 -42.51 -2.13
CA SER A 835 -16.74 -41.26 -2.88
C SER A 835 -18.23 -40.95 -3.09
N SER A 836 -18.76 -40.05 -2.26
CA SER A 836 -20.16 -39.64 -2.31
C SER A 836 -20.51 -38.97 -3.64
N GLY A 837 -21.29 -39.68 -4.47
CA GLY A 837 -22.19 -39.10 -5.46
C GLY A 837 -21.57 -38.26 -6.56
N SER A 838 -21.09 -38.89 -7.64
CA SER A 838 -21.00 -38.21 -8.93
C SER A 838 -22.39 -38.03 -9.54
N GLN A 839 -23.03 -36.88 -9.32
CA GLN A 839 -24.09 -36.42 -10.22
C GLN A 839 -23.45 -35.58 -11.33
N ALA A 840 -23.52 -36.09 -12.57
CA ALA A 840 -23.09 -35.38 -13.76
C ALA A 840 -24.29 -34.60 -14.33
N ALA A 841 -24.35 -33.30 -14.03
CA ALA A 841 -25.19 -32.34 -14.75
C ALA A 841 -24.30 -31.44 -15.62
N GLY A 842 -24.82 -30.99 -16.76
CA GLY A 842 -24.06 -30.14 -17.69
C GLY A 842 -23.85 -28.74 -17.12
N SER A 843 -22.60 -28.27 -17.12
CA SER A 843 -22.22 -26.93 -16.66
C SER A 843 -20.99 -26.42 -17.42
N ALA A 844 -20.80 -25.11 -17.41
CA ALA A 844 -20.00 -24.35 -18.37
C ALA A 844 -18.47 -24.64 -18.32
N PRO A 845 -17.71 -24.32 -19.41
CA PRO A 845 -16.24 -24.45 -19.43
C PRO A 845 -15.51 -23.64 -18.33
N GLN A 846 -16.18 -22.67 -17.69
CA GLN A 846 -15.70 -21.95 -16.51
C GLN A 846 -15.41 -22.84 -15.30
N GLU A 847 -15.95 -24.06 -15.22
CA GLU A 847 -15.65 -24.97 -14.10
C GLU A 847 -14.28 -25.64 -14.19
N VAL A 848 -13.65 -25.75 -15.35
CA VAL A 848 -12.40 -26.52 -15.50
C VAL A 848 -11.26 -25.96 -14.61
N PRO A 849 -11.01 -24.63 -14.55
CA PRO A 849 -10.05 -24.05 -13.61
C PRO A 849 -10.43 -24.31 -12.14
N GLN A 850 -11.72 -24.25 -11.80
CA GLN A 850 -12.20 -24.41 -10.43
C GLN A 850 -12.08 -25.87 -9.94
N ARG A 851 -12.42 -26.83 -10.81
CA ARG A 851 -12.18 -28.26 -10.60
C ARG A 851 -10.68 -28.55 -10.47
N LEU A 852 -9.85 -28.00 -11.37
CA LEU A 852 -8.39 -28.15 -11.32
C LEU A 852 -7.81 -27.59 -10.01
N LEU A 853 -8.22 -26.38 -9.59
CA LEU A 853 -7.83 -25.78 -8.31
C LEU A 853 -8.32 -26.61 -7.11
N SER A 854 -9.52 -27.20 -7.16
CA SER A 854 -10.01 -28.08 -6.09
C SER A 854 -9.20 -29.38 -5.99
N GLN A 855 -8.79 -29.95 -7.12
CA GLN A 855 -7.97 -31.15 -7.21
C GLN A 855 -6.53 -30.84 -6.78
N GLN A 856 -5.99 -29.69 -7.18
CA GLN A 856 -4.69 -29.19 -6.75
C GLN A 856 -4.67 -28.93 -5.23
N ARG A 857 -5.70 -28.27 -4.67
CA ARG A 857 -5.87 -28.10 -3.22
C ARG A 857 -5.94 -29.44 -2.49
N ARG A 858 -6.66 -30.44 -3.04
CA ARG A 858 -6.73 -31.80 -2.48
C ARG A 858 -5.36 -32.48 -2.47
N LEU A 859 -4.61 -32.38 -3.58
CA LEU A 859 -3.25 -32.92 -3.70
C LEU A 859 -2.27 -32.20 -2.76
N TRP A 860 -2.36 -30.87 -2.62
CA TRP A 860 -1.58 -30.12 -1.63
C TRP A 860 -1.92 -30.51 -0.19
N ALA A 861 -3.19 -30.76 0.13
CA ALA A 861 -3.61 -31.23 1.46
C ALA A 861 -3.05 -32.64 1.75
N GLN A 862 -3.20 -33.58 0.82
CA GLN A 862 -2.63 -34.94 0.92
C GLN A 862 -1.10 -34.90 1.04
N PHE A 863 -0.42 -34.09 0.23
CA PHE A 863 1.02 -33.88 0.32
C PHE A 863 1.42 -33.26 1.68
N THR A 864 0.65 -32.31 2.20
CA THR A 864 0.90 -31.68 3.51
C THR A 864 0.75 -32.69 4.65
N VAL A 865 -0.26 -33.56 4.63
CA VAL A 865 -0.43 -34.65 5.60
C VAL A 865 0.73 -35.65 5.50
N HIS A 866 1.09 -36.07 4.28
CA HIS A 866 2.21 -36.97 4.04
C HIS A 866 3.55 -36.39 4.52
N GLN A 867 3.80 -35.09 4.28
CA GLN A 867 4.99 -34.41 4.78
C GLN A 867 5.00 -34.33 6.32
N ARG A 868 3.85 -34.06 6.96
CA ARG A 868 3.74 -34.08 8.44
C ARG A 868 4.11 -35.44 9.00
N LEU A 869 3.48 -36.53 8.55
CA LEU A 869 3.84 -37.90 8.98
C LEU A 869 5.32 -38.21 8.76
N ARG A 870 5.89 -37.80 7.62
CA ARG A 870 7.30 -38.03 7.30
C ARG A 870 8.25 -37.26 8.23
N LEU A 871 7.88 -36.04 8.63
CA LEU A 871 8.62 -35.21 9.58
C LEU A 871 8.49 -35.73 11.01
N ASP A 872 7.31 -36.19 11.43
CA ASP A 872 7.09 -36.72 12.77
C ASP A 872 7.82 -38.07 12.96
N ALA A 873 7.84 -38.93 11.95
CA ALA A 873 8.70 -40.12 11.93
C ALA A 873 10.21 -39.77 11.94
N GLN A 874 10.62 -38.66 11.31
CA GLN A 874 12.01 -38.16 11.39
C GLN A 874 12.34 -37.61 12.77
N ARG A 875 11.42 -36.91 13.44
CA ARG A 875 11.56 -36.41 14.82
C ARG A 875 11.65 -37.56 15.83
N GLN A 876 10.80 -38.58 15.69
CA GLN A 876 10.86 -39.81 16.50
C GLN A 876 12.20 -40.53 16.30
N LYS A 877 12.68 -40.65 15.06
CA LYS A 877 14.00 -41.21 14.77
C LYS A 877 15.15 -40.39 15.35
N ALA A 878 15.11 -39.06 15.24
CA ALA A 878 16.12 -38.19 15.85
C ALA A 878 16.14 -38.39 17.38
N GLY A 879 15.02 -38.15 18.06
CA GLY A 879 14.95 -38.27 19.52
C GLY A 879 15.27 -39.67 20.07
N ALA A 880 15.12 -40.74 19.27
CA ALA A 880 15.56 -42.09 19.64
C ALA A 880 17.08 -42.30 19.45
N LEU A 881 17.69 -41.68 18.44
CA LEU A 881 19.13 -41.67 18.25
C LEU A 881 19.82 -40.79 19.30
N ASP A 882 19.30 -39.58 19.56
CA ASP A 882 19.79 -38.67 20.60
C ASP A 882 19.84 -39.36 21.99
N GLN A 883 18.85 -40.20 22.29
CA GLN A 883 18.81 -41.01 23.52
C GLN A 883 19.86 -42.14 23.55
N LEU A 884 20.16 -42.75 22.40
CA LEU A 884 21.19 -43.80 22.28
C LEU A 884 22.61 -43.21 22.26
N GLU A 885 22.77 -41.99 21.75
CA GLU A 885 23.99 -41.19 21.79
C GLU A 885 24.28 -40.77 23.23
N ALA A 886 23.32 -40.15 23.94
CA ALA A 886 23.47 -39.82 25.36
C ALA A 886 23.75 -41.05 26.26
N GLN A 887 23.18 -42.22 25.95
CA GLN A 887 23.51 -43.48 26.63
C GLN A 887 24.95 -43.95 26.34
N LEU A 888 25.43 -43.79 25.11
CA LEU A 888 26.82 -44.08 24.76
C LEU A 888 27.78 -43.09 25.43
N GLU A 889 27.50 -41.79 25.40
CA GLU A 889 28.31 -40.77 26.09
C GLU A 889 28.41 -41.07 27.58
N ALA A 890 27.31 -41.43 28.25
CA ALA A 890 27.33 -41.85 29.65
C ALA A 890 28.21 -43.09 29.90
N GLN A 891 28.11 -44.13 29.05
CA GLN A 891 28.94 -45.34 29.15
C GLN A 891 30.43 -45.08 28.85
N LEU A 892 30.73 -44.15 27.94
CA LEU A 892 32.09 -43.72 27.64
C LEU A 892 32.68 -42.89 28.79
N GLN A 893 31.91 -41.97 29.36
CA GLN A 893 32.30 -41.18 30.54
C GLN A 893 32.51 -42.07 31.76
N GLU A 894 31.65 -43.06 32.00
CA GLU A 894 31.81 -44.07 33.07
C GLU A 894 33.08 -44.90 32.86
N ALA A 895 33.33 -45.40 31.63
CA ALA A 895 34.54 -46.15 31.31
C ALA A 895 35.82 -45.30 31.49
N GLN A 896 35.78 -44.02 31.11
CA GLN A 896 36.87 -43.06 31.27
C GLN A 896 37.11 -42.70 32.74
N GLN A 897 36.07 -42.43 33.54
CA GLN A 897 36.19 -42.23 34.98
C GLN A 897 36.74 -43.48 35.69
N THR A 898 36.29 -44.68 35.28
CA THR A 898 36.82 -45.94 35.83
C THR A 898 38.31 -46.08 35.52
N PHE A 899 38.74 -45.80 34.28
CA PHE A 899 40.17 -45.82 33.91
C PHE A 899 41.00 -44.78 34.68
N VAL A 900 40.49 -43.55 34.81
CA VAL A 900 41.17 -42.45 35.51
C VAL A 900 41.30 -42.72 37.02
N THR A 901 40.26 -43.27 37.66
CA THR A 901 40.31 -43.66 39.08
C THR A 901 41.21 -44.87 39.33
N GLU A 902 41.13 -45.90 38.48
CA GLU A 902 42.05 -47.05 38.54
C GLU A 902 43.52 -46.63 38.30
N LEU A 903 43.78 -45.66 37.41
CA LEU A 903 45.13 -45.12 37.17
C LEU A 903 45.62 -44.27 38.35
N ALA A 904 44.79 -43.39 38.90
CA ALA A 904 45.14 -42.57 40.06
C ALA A 904 45.43 -43.41 41.32
N ALA A 905 44.72 -44.53 41.50
CA ALA A 905 45.01 -45.50 42.56
C ALA A 905 46.40 -46.16 42.39
N LEU A 906 46.87 -46.36 41.16
CA LEU A 906 48.22 -46.87 40.87
C LEU A 906 49.31 -45.80 41.06
N THR A 907 49.04 -44.53 40.75
CA THR A 907 49.99 -43.42 40.99
C THR A 907 50.03 -42.97 42.45
N ARG A 908 49.00 -43.31 43.25
CA ARG A 908 48.75 -42.81 44.62
C ARG A 908 48.50 -41.30 44.70
N VAL A 909 48.07 -40.68 43.60
CA VAL A 909 47.59 -39.28 43.62
C VAL A 909 46.26 -39.24 44.38
N PRO A 910 46.12 -38.41 45.43
CA PRO A 910 44.86 -38.31 46.16
C PRO A 910 43.80 -37.63 45.29
N LEU A 911 42.70 -38.32 45.02
CA LEU A 911 41.49 -37.66 44.51
C LEU A 911 40.92 -36.79 45.63
N ALA A 912 41.12 -35.48 45.52
CA ALA A 912 40.21 -34.52 46.14
C ALA A 912 38.80 -34.69 45.52
N ASP A 913 37.75 -34.28 46.24
CA ASP A 913 36.34 -34.54 45.89
C ASP A 913 35.88 -33.89 44.56
N HIS A 914 36.25 -34.51 43.44
CA HIS A 914 35.56 -34.37 42.17
C HIS A 914 34.18 -35.02 42.29
N LYS A 915 33.24 -34.30 42.93
CA LYS A 915 31.83 -34.67 42.98
C LYS A 915 31.35 -34.97 41.56
N PRO A 916 30.60 -36.07 41.35
CA PRO A 916 30.11 -36.40 40.02
C PRO A 916 29.21 -35.27 39.53
N ILE A 917 29.59 -34.64 38.42
CA ILE A 917 28.67 -33.87 37.59
C ILE A 917 27.79 -34.88 36.84
N SER A 918 26.98 -35.61 37.61
CA SER A 918 25.75 -36.18 37.09
C SER A 918 24.93 -34.99 36.60
N GLU A 919 24.65 -34.96 35.30
CA GLU A 919 23.70 -34.00 34.77
C GLU A 919 22.43 -34.08 35.61
N LYS A 920 22.00 -32.93 36.12
CA LYS A 920 20.67 -32.80 36.70
C LYS A 920 19.66 -32.87 35.56
N SER A 921 19.37 -34.10 35.13
CA SER A 921 18.18 -34.42 34.34
C SER A 921 17.02 -33.61 34.90
N LEU A 922 16.44 -32.78 34.05
CA LEU A 922 15.36 -31.90 34.47
C LEU A 922 14.21 -32.78 34.96
N ARG A 923 14.04 -32.83 36.29
CA ARG A 923 12.82 -33.32 36.94
C ARG A 923 11.70 -32.37 36.54
N THR A 924 11.20 -32.55 35.33
CA THR A 924 9.86 -32.14 34.93
C THR A 924 8.94 -32.60 36.05
N LYS A 925 8.23 -31.65 36.67
CA LYS A 925 7.30 -31.96 37.75
C LYS A 925 6.21 -32.85 37.14
N ARG A 926 6.33 -34.17 37.32
CA ARG A 926 5.33 -35.17 36.95
C ARG A 926 4.05 -34.82 37.71
N LYS A 927 3.19 -34.01 37.09
CA LYS A 927 1.85 -33.70 37.60
C LYS A 927 1.19 -35.05 37.89
N LYS A 928 0.63 -35.20 39.09
CA LYS A 928 -0.26 -36.33 39.37
C LYS A 928 -1.38 -36.28 38.32
N PRO A 929 -1.86 -37.43 37.81
CA PRO A 929 -3.13 -37.42 37.08
C PRO A 929 -4.22 -36.87 38.02
N PRO A 930 -5.20 -36.12 37.50
CA PRO A 930 -6.35 -35.73 38.30
C PRO A 930 -7.12 -36.98 38.77
N PRO A 931 -7.67 -36.99 39.99
CA PRO A 931 -8.55 -38.08 40.42
C PRO A 931 -9.83 -38.09 39.57
N GLN A 932 -10.35 -39.29 39.31
CA GLN A 932 -11.61 -39.47 38.59
C GLN A 932 -12.78 -39.25 39.54
N GLU A 933 -13.45 -38.10 39.43
CA GLU A 933 -14.54 -37.71 40.31
C GLU A 933 -15.87 -38.38 39.89
N ARG A 934 -16.49 -39.13 40.80
CA ARG A 934 -17.85 -39.65 40.65
C ARG A 934 -18.45 -40.01 42.01
N GLY A 935 -19.35 -39.16 42.52
CA GLY A 935 -20.15 -39.46 43.73
C GLY A 935 -19.97 -38.46 44.88
N ASP A 936 -20.59 -37.29 44.73
CA ASP A 936 -21.19 -36.54 45.86
C ASP A 936 -22.47 -37.32 46.33
N PRO A 937 -23.11 -37.05 47.51
CA PRO A 937 -22.97 -35.87 48.37
C PRO A 937 -22.74 -36.12 49.88
N GLY A 938 -22.28 -35.08 50.60
CA GLY A 938 -22.12 -35.13 52.07
C GLY A 938 -21.77 -33.80 52.77
N LEU A 939 -22.73 -32.87 52.84
CA LEU A 939 -22.77 -31.74 53.81
C LEU A 939 -22.98 -32.26 55.27
N PRO A 940 -22.80 -31.47 56.36
CA PRO A 940 -22.44 -30.03 56.44
C PRO A 940 -21.35 -29.64 57.49
N ASN A 941 -20.96 -28.35 57.52
CA ASN A 941 -20.59 -27.53 58.71
C ASN A 941 -19.34 -27.94 59.59
N ASP A 942 -18.72 -27.11 60.44
CA ASP A 942 -18.84 -25.66 60.70
C ASP A 942 -17.56 -25.03 61.32
N ASP A 943 -17.37 -23.73 61.06
CA ASP A 943 -16.87 -22.64 61.92
C ASP A 943 -15.43 -22.42 62.49
N HIS A 944 -15.16 -21.11 62.64
CA HIS A 944 -14.21 -20.36 63.52
C HIS A 944 -12.67 -20.50 63.31
N SER A 945 -11.82 -19.46 63.25
CA SER A 945 -11.65 -18.18 64.03
C SER A 945 -10.90 -18.36 65.38
N ALA A 946 -9.94 -17.52 65.81
CA ALA A 946 -9.33 -16.30 65.24
C ALA A 946 -7.97 -15.91 65.93
N SER A 947 -7.29 -14.88 65.37
CA SER A 947 -6.54 -13.76 66.03
C SER A 947 -5.50 -13.96 67.17
N GLY A 948 -4.42 -13.15 67.14
CA GLY A 948 -3.49 -12.91 68.27
C GLY A 948 -2.19 -12.18 67.86
N SER A 949 -1.67 -11.21 68.64
CA SER A 949 -0.53 -10.33 68.22
C SER A 949 0.58 -10.13 69.31
N PRO A 950 1.36 -9.01 69.48
CA PRO A 950 2.84 -9.10 69.53
C PRO A 950 3.55 -8.41 70.75
N SER A 951 4.90 -8.43 70.84
CA SER A 951 5.68 -7.50 71.71
C SER A 951 7.22 -7.40 71.48
N LYS A 952 7.89 -6.47 72.19
CA LYS A 952 9.26 -5.90 71.94
C LYS A 952 10.32 -6.16 73.04
N ARG A 953 11.61 -5.92 72.69
CA ARG A 953 12.74 -5.30 73.46
C ARG A 953 13.83 -4.87 72.43
N LEU A 954 14.76 -3.89 72.56
CA LEU A 954 15.44 -3.12 73.65
C LEU A 954 16.55 -3.89 74.39
N SER A 955 17.71 -3.31 74.75
CA SER A 955 18.20 -1.90 74.79
C SER A 955 19.59 -1.74 74.07
N GLN A 956 20.57 -0.81 74.26
CA GLN A 956 20.87 0.39 75.11
C GLN A 956 22.02 1.20 74.38
N GLN A 957 22.11 2.55 74.42
CA GLN A 957 23.01 3.42 75.26
C GLN A 957 24.54 3.38 75.03
N GLU A 958 25.34 4.48 75.07
CA GLU A 958 25.26 5.94 74.72
C GLU A 958 26.71 6.53 74.74
N GLY A 959 26.98 7.73 74.18
CA GLY A 959 28.26 8.48 74.33
C GLY A 959 28.43 9.64 73.32
N ASP A 960 28.89 10.84 73.76
CA ASP A 960 28.79 12.11 73.00
C ASP A 960 29.97 13.11 73.25
N ALA A 961 30.00 14.20 72.48
CA ALA A 961 30.82 15.44 72.53
C ALA A 961 32.19 15.47 71.82
N GLY A 962 32.45 16.57 71.07
CA GLY A 962 33.76 16.92 70.47
C GLY A 962 33.71 18.00 69.37
N ASP A 963 34.11 19.23 69.70
CA ASP A 963 34.27 20.38 68.76
C ASP A 963 35.66 20.34 68.04
N GLY A 964 35.85 21.04 66.91
CA GLY A 964 37.12 20.96 66.16
C GLY A 964 37.28 21.64 64.79
N ASP A 965 37.03 22.97 64.72
CA ASP A 965 37.58 24.02 63.82
C ASP A 965 38.25 23.75 62.43
N SER A 966 38.18 24.80 61.62
CA SER A 966 38.60 25.04 60.23
C SER A 966 40.05 24.74 59.78
N SER A 967 40.19 24.47 58.47
CA SER A 967 41.01 25.28 57.54
C SER A 967 41.02 24.74 56.09
N ARG A 968 41.36 25.49 55.01
CA ARG A 968 41.23 26.92 54.60
C ARG A 968 41.83 27.02 53.18
N LYS A 969 41.52 28.08 52.40
CA LYS A 969 42.14 28.50 51.11
C LYS A 969 41.68 27.69 49.87
N MET A 970 41.14 28.27 48.77
CA MET A 970 41.61 29.36 47.86
C MET A 970 42.51 28.83 46.71
N LEU A 971 42.47 29.32 45.45
CA LEU A 971 41.99 30.61 44.89
C LEU A 971 41.72 30.49 43.36
N LYS A 972 40.85 31.37 42.81
CA LYS A 972 40.79 31.85 41.39
C LYS A 972 40.48 30.82 40.26
N LYS A 973 40.15 31.23 39.03
CA LYS A 973 39.23 32.27 38.46
C LYS A 973 39.46 32.31 36.94
N ARG A 974 38.38 32.39 36.15
CA ARG A 974 38.35 32.88 34.74
C ARG A 974 39.13 32.01 33.71
N SER A 975 38.84 32.09 32.41
CA SER A 975 37.82 32.87 31.68
C SER A 975 37.30 32.12 30.46
N ASN A 976 36.13 32.55 30.00
CA ASN A 976 35.50 32.21 28.73
C ASN A 976 36.48 32.30 27.54
N LEU A 977 36.34 31.38 26.61
CA LEU A 977 36.16 31.65 25.18
C LEU A 977 35.00 30.76 24.69
#